data_AF-A0A947NAA3-F1
#
_entry.id   AF-A0A947NAA3-F1
#
_cell.length_a   1.000
_cell.length_b   1.000
_cell.length_c   1.000
_cell.angle_alpha   90.00
_cell.angle_beta   90.00
_cell.angle_gamma   90.00
#
_symmetry.space_group_name_H-M   'P 1'
#
loop_
_entity.id
_entity.type
_entity.pdbx_description
1 polymer ?
#
loop_
_entity_poly.entity_id
_entity_poly.type
_entity_poly.pdbx_seq_one_letter_code
_entity_poly.pdbx_strand_id
1 'polypeptide(L)'
;MTFFEPQNYARSLKVLSLAIGFATLAACSGDGNNRSSFRGTEPNSRQFNITESLATVSFTCGSASCGNTLNLTENFGSSAFRPTNESNDVFYTISDRGPTIDCANSQAAMGVPNFCGASSGSIFPVPGYVPKIVKWQLSGIGTALKLEQAEVITIKGSNGLAVNGLPNNYSGATNEKAFDSNGLELQPTSNGIDPEALVKLNNGKYWIAEENGPSLILVDVDGRILQRQVPSGAAFDLGGANYTVSDNILPAIFSRRKIGRGIEALALSPDNTFLYFIMQGPLANPSNDAADGSRTVRIGKIQLNSDGTPSAMVGEYLYRLDPPSSYGIKSTNSGDLDSNGNFLAQSEVTVNEAIALAEDYLVVIEQAKKVSKYFRINLANATNILGTSADSVGTSPSIEQQESPANIKFATKQLGFDSLTMPLPTNIAPLSENMEAIALLDANFTVLLNDNQYGIYGDASTASVLPIGSFIVQASAPIEPSLDYADSASYKRSDTSFGANAATSVAADSTNSQMFVVNNQANSVDVWDISTPLTPPTSSSQLNLTAAANDAGITIGAPKWVAVGIGYVAVAIDNVNPQSNGIVALYALDDLSLISTYSVGAAPKMAVFDGLGTRIAVANEGVPSDNYNVDPVGSVTIIDISSGVDSPTMTTIGFEDFNVNASRAAELPAAVRIFGANNPTVAQDLEPEHIAVSLNNTKLFVTLQENNAVAVIDLADLSIDRIIALGSKNFGVVGNELDVNDDGSIDIRNWDSVYGMYQPDGIAAYRFGNKNYFVTANEGKVRQNSVFTDAARAQELDGFGGRPTIDFANPSYFAAQDSNQLGRLFVSTKTGDTDNDLDIDQITAFGARSFSIWSEQGELMYDSGADLAKVTQAVVASGFNDSDEGSDEGGAEPKGIILLSSSNRVYAFVSLERTGGIAIYDVTSPLGVQFVQYVNNRFSNPPAATKDVGADGITAFFLDGNAYIAVANALTGNVRIIQVDSGVTQ
;
A
#
# COMPACT_ATOMS: atom_id res chain seq x y z
N MET A 1 -2.62 -29.80 -4.09
CA MET A 1 -1.71 -29.51 -5.23
C MET A 1 -0.46 -28.85 -4.68
N THR A 2 0.70 -29.50 -4.78
CA THR A 2 2.02 -28.89 -4.53
C THR A 2 2.55 -28.26 -5.83
N PHE A 3 3.48 -27.31 -5.64
CA PHE A 3 4.39 -26.66 -6.60
C PHE A 3 4.08 -25.21 -7.00
N PHE A 4 4.88 -24.29 -6.41
CA PHE A 4 5.41 -23.11 -7.10
C PHE A 4 6.93 -23.24 -7.12
N GLU A 5 7.46 -23.66 -8.27
CA GLU A 5 8.85 -23.52 -8.68
C GLU A 5 8.80 -22.89 -10.09
N PRO A 6 9.64 -21.89 -10.42
CA PRO A 6 9.56 -21.21 -11.71
C PRO A 6 10.09 -22.12 -12.84
N GLN A 7 9.19 -22.58 -13.71
CA GLN A 7 9.55 -23.36 -14.90
C GLN A 7 10.10 -22.46 -16.01
N ASN A 8 11.36 -22.73 -16.38
CA ASN A 8 12.03 -22.20 -17.56
C ASN A 8 11.34 -22.66 -18.86
N TYR A 9 10.95 -21.70 -19.71
CA TYR A 9 10.47 -21.98 -21.05
C TYR A 9 11.62 -22.40 -21.99
N ALA A 10 11.71 -23.70 -22.30
CA ALA A 10 12.50 -24.21 -23.43
C ALA A 10 11.60 -24.95 -24.42
N ARG A 11 11.63 -24.48 -25.68
CA ARG A 11 10.84 -24.98 -26.81
C ARG A 11 11.08 -26.47 -27.08
N SER A 12 10.00 -27.14 -27.47
CA SER A 12 9.92 -28.54 -27.87
C SER A 12 10.72 -28.88 -29.14
N LEU A 13 11.54 -29.93 -29.08
CA LEU A 13 11.92 -30.73 -30.26
C LEU A 13 11.98 -32.22 -29.88
N LYS A 14 11.41 -33.06 -30.74
CA LYS A 14 11.13 -34.49 -30.56
C LYS A 14 12.37 -35.39 -30.53
N VAL A 15 12.40 -36.30 -29.55
CA VAL A 15 12.72 -37.76 -29.60
C VAL A 15 13.90 -38.24 -30.46
N LEU A 16 14.96 -38.78 -29.84
CA LEU A 16 15.41 -40.17 -30.00
C LEU A 16 16.46 -40.57 -28.94
N SER A 17 16.30 -41.78 -28.40
CA SER A 17 17.08 -42.45 -27.37
C SER A 17 18.39 -43.07 -27.89
N LEU A 18 19.49 -43.01 -27.13
CA LEU A 18 20.45 -44.13 -26.99
C LEU A 18 21.40 -43.92 -25.79
N ALA A 19 21.67 -45.03 -25.10
CA ALA A 19 22.46 -45.15 -23.87
C ALA A 19 23.97 -45.40 -24.13
N ILE A 20 24.72 -45.56 -23.01
CA ILE A 20 26.15 -45.95 -22.83
C ILE A 20 27.06 -44.70 -22.66
N GLY A 21 27.97 -44.54 -21.68
CA GLY A 21 28.52 -45.37 -20.60
C GLY A 21 29.98 -44.92 -20.33
N PHE A 22 30.33 -44.67 -19.06
CA PHE A 22 31.67 -44.63 -18.42
C PHE A 22 32.81 -43.65 -18.83
N ALA A 23 33.13 -42.75 -17.89
CA ALA A 23 34.42 -42.37 -17.26
C ALA A 23 35.81 -42.57 -17.94
N THR A 24 36.59 -41.48 -18.11
CA THR A 24 37.82 -41.09 -17.34
C THR A 24 38.79 -40.16 -18.12
N LEU A 25 39.18 -39.06 -17.44
CA LEU A 25 40.44 -38.28 -17.39
C LEU A 25 41.43 -38.12 -18.59
N ALA A 26 41.70 -36.83 -18.86
CA ALA A 26 43.01 -36.14 -18.96
C ALA A 26 43.67 -35.81 -20.33
N ALA A 27 43.98 -34.50 -20.44
CA ALA A 27 45.12 -33.82 -21.08
C ALA A 27 45.09 -33.45 -22.58
N CYS A 28 44.96 -32.12 -22.79
CA CYS A 28 45.61 -31.22 -23.76
C CYS A 28 46.04 -31.74 -25.16
N SER A 29 45.46 -31.15 -26.22
CA SER A 29 46.16 -30.22 -27.13
C SER A 29 45.29 -29.81 -28.33
N GLY A 30 45.38 -28.54 -28.72
CA GLY A 30 45.48 -28.13 -30.12
C GLY A 30 44.21 -27.98 -30.97
N ASP A 31 43.70 -26.76 -30.96
CA ASP A 31 43.20 -25.98 -32.10
C ASP A 31 41.94 -26.37 -32.88
N GLY A 32 41.01 -25.39 -32.86
CA GLY A 32 40.28 -25.01 -34.05
C GLY A 32 38.80 -25.36 -34.04
N ASN A 33 37.97 -24.60 -33.30
CA ASN A 33 36.67 -24.18 -33.83
C ASN A 33 36.04 -23.02 -33.05
N ASN A 34 35.76 -21.96 -33.80
CA ASN A 34 35.08 -20.73 -33.42
C ASN A 34 33.59 -21.01 -33.15
N ARG A 35 33.22 -21.28 -31.89
CA ARG A 35 31.88 -21.01 -31.33
C ARG A 35 32.04 -20.70 -29.85
N SER A 36 32.02 -19.40 -29.52
CA SER A 36 31.99 -18.88 -28.16
C SER A 36 30.73 -19.34 -27.43
N SER A 37 30.81 -20.48 -26.73
CA SER A 37 29.90 -20.77 -25.63
C SER A 37 30.38 -19.97 -24.42
N PHE A 38 29.86 -18.75 -24.24
CA PHE A 38 29.91 -18.07 -22.96
C PHE A 38 29.09 -18.89 -21.95
N ARG A 39 29.76 -19.71 -21.14
CA ARG A 39 29.24 -20.09 -19.82
C ARG A 39 29.68 -18.97 -18.88
N GLY A 40 28.86 -17.93 -18.78
CA GLY A 40 29.07 -16.83 -17.85
C GLY A 40 28.98 -17.35 -16.42
N THR A 41 30.04 -17.18 -15.66
CA THR A 41 30.00 -17.26 -14.19
C THR A 41 29.30 -16.00 -13.70
N GLU A 42 28.10 -16.12 -13.17
CA GLU A 42 27.37 -15.01 -12.56
C GLU A 42 28.18 -14.40 -11.39
N PRO A 43 28.05 -13.09 -11.10
CA PRO A 43 28.54 -12.52 -9.84
C PRO A 43 27.89 -13.26 -8.66
N ASN A 44 28.67 -13.71 -7.67
CA ASN A 44 28.08 -14.10 -6.39
C ASN A 44 27.78 -12.83 -5.57
N SER A 45 26.70 -12.80 -4.79
CA SER A 45 26.37 -11.66 -3.92
C SER A 45 27.54 -11.31 -3.01
N ARG A 46 27.93 -10.04 -2.95
CA ARG A 46 29.09 -9.57 -2.17
C ARG A 46 28.98 -8.11 -1.78
N GLN A 47 29.59 -7.75 -0.66
CA GLN A 47 29.71 -6.36 -0.19
C GLN A 47 31.18 -5.92 -0.15
N PHE A 48 31.46 -4.70 -0.58
CA PHE A 48 32.77 -4.04 -0.55
C PHE A 48 32.69 -2.76 0.27
N ASN A 49 33.82 -2.32 0.85
CA ASN A 49 33.89 -1.07 1.60
C ASN A 49 35.01 -0.17 1.05
N ILE A 50 34.80 1.14 1.04
CA ILE A 50 35.87 2.12 0.89
C ILE A 50 36.45 2.43 2.27
N THR A 51 37.77 2.33 2.39
CA THR A 51 38.52 2.70 3.61
C THR A 51 39.59 3.75 3.34
N GLU A 52 39.57 4.37 2.16
CA GLU A 52 40.54 5.39 1.78
C GLU A 52 40.28 6.67 2.57
N SER A 53 41.35 7.33 3.03
CA SER A 53 41.23 8.58 3.80
C SER A 53 41.11 9.77 2.85
N LEU A 54 40.09 10.60 3.08
CA LEU A 54 39.90 11.86 2.38
C LEU A 54 40.71 12.99 3.02
N ALA A 55 40.52 13.21 4.32
CA ALA A 55 41.19 14.29 5.05
C ALA A 55 41.14 14.06 6.58
N THR A 56 42.06 14.70 7.29
CA THR A 56 41.99 14.86 8.76
C THR A 56 41.76 16.33 9.08
N VAL A 57 40.63 16.65 9.71
CA VAL A 57 40.21 18.04 9.97
C VAL A 57 40.15 18.31 11.47
N SER A 58 40.79 19.39 11.90
CA SER A 58 40.71 19.91 13.26
C SER A 58 39.98 21.26 13.26
N PHE A 59 39.16 21.49 14.29
CA PHE A 59 38.33 22.68 14.40
C PHE A 59 38.97 23.73 15.33
N THR A 60 38.69 25.00 15.07
CA THR A 60 39.11 26.11 15.95
C THR A 60 37.93 26.96 16.37
N CYS A 61 37.95 27.39 17.64
CA CYS A 61 36.98 28.30 18.24
C CYS A 61 37.72 29.59 18.62
N GLY A 62 37.69 30.59 17.73
CA GLY A 62 38.55 31.77 17.84
C GLY A 62 40.00 31.44 17.48
N SER A 63 40.94 31.58 18.43
CA SER A 63 42.37 31.29 18.18
C SER A 63 42.85 29.95 18.77
N ALA A 64 41.95 29.14 19.35
CA ALA A 64 42.28 27.87 19.99
C ALA A 64 41.61 26.70 19.28
N SER A 65 42.28 25.54 19.25
CA SER A 65 41.66 24.29 18.81
C SER A 65 40.53 23.89 19.77
N CYS A 66 39.44 23.35 19.23
CA CYS A 66 38.30 22.85 19.99
C CYS A 66 37.76 21.57 19.34
N GLY A 67 36.99 20.80 20.13
CA GLY A 67 36.33 19.59 19.65
C GLY A 67 37.26 18.43 19.34
N ASN A 68 36.68 17.43 18.68
CA ASN A 68 37.36 16.25 18.20
C ASN A 68 37.92 16.51 16.79
N THR A 69 39.10 15.95 16.51
CA THR A 69 39.61 15.85 15.14
C THR A 69 38.80 14.79 14.39
N LEU A 70 38.31 15.14 13.19
CA LEU A 70 37.59 14.22 12.31
C LEU A 70 38.55 13.60 11.31
N ASN A 71 38.45 12.27 11.14
CA ASN A 71 39.15 11.53 10.09
C ASN A 71 38.12 11.13 9.03
N LEU A 72 38.06 11.92 7.97
CA LEU A 72 37.12 11.75 6.88
C LEU A 72 37.62 10.67 5.93
N THR A 73 36.70 9.86 5.42
CA THR A 73 36.94 8.82 4.42
C THR A 73 36.35 9.20 3.07
N GLU A 74 36.91 8.62 2.00
CA GLU A 74 36.30 8.68 0.68
C GLU A 74 34.96 7.93 0.65
N ASN A 75 34.12 8.32 -0.31
CA ASN A 75 32.76 7.84 -0.47
C ASN A 75 32.52 7.42 -1.93
N PHE A 76 31.64 6.43 -2.14
CA PHE A 76 31.15 6.08 -3.48
C PHE A 76 30.37 7.24 -4.11
N GLY A 77 29.65 8.01 -3.29
CA GLY A 77 28.88 9.18 -3.68
C GLY A 77 27.37 8.93 -3.82
N SER A 78 26.64 9.91 -4.32
CA SER A 78 25.17 9.95 -4.32
C SER A 78 24.49 9.16 -5.43
N SER A 79 25.22 8.67 -6.44
CA SER A 79 24.57 7.92 -7.55
C SER A 79 25.49 6.93 -8.23
N ALA A 80 24.89 5.96 -8.92
CA ALA A 80 25.58 4.97 -9.72
C ALA A 80 24.85 4.74 -11.05
N PHE A 81 25.61 4.55 -12.13
CA PHE A 81 25.03 4.29 -13.45
C PHE A 81 25.89 3.32 -14.27
N ARG A 82 25.25 2.33 -14.91
CA ARG A 82 25.90 1.41 -15.84
C ARG A 82 25.48 1.72 -17.29
N PRO A 83 26.38 2.23 -18.15
CA PRO A 83 26.09 2.45 -19.55
C PRO A 83 25.84 1.14 -20.30
N THR A 84 24.83 1.12 -21.18
CA THR A 84 24.46 -0.06 -21.97
C THR A 84 25.48 -0.35 -23.09
N ASN A 85 26.27 0.63 -23.50
CA ASN A 85 27.33 0.52 -24.51
C ASN A 85 28.70 0.10 -23.94
N GLU A 86 28.81 -0.14 -22.63
CA GLU A 86 30.01 -0.67 -21.96
C GLU A 86 29.76 -2.08 -21.40
N SER A 87 30.79 -2.75 -20.90
CA SER A 87 30.67 -4.09 -20.31
C SER A 87 29.85 -4.09 -19.01
N ASN A 88 29.26 -5.24 -18.66
CA ASN A 88 28.38 -5.39 -17.49
C ASN A 88 29.12 -5.37 -16.14
N ASP A 89 30.44 -5.26 -16.18
CA ASP A 89 31.32 -5.19 -15.03
C ASP A 89 31.84 -3.76 -14.79
N VAL A 90 31.31 -2.76 -15.51
CA VAL A 90 31.66 -1.34 -15.35
C VAL A 90 30.44 -0.55 -14.91
N PHE A 91 30.65 0.35 -13.94
CA PHE A 91 29.68 1.38 -13.59
C PHE A 91 30.40 2.68 -13.19
N TYR A 92 29.65 3.77 -13.20
CA TYR A 92 30.14 5.11 -12.85
C TYR A 92 29.43 5.58 -11.59
N THR A 93 30.11 6.32 -10.72
CA THR A 93 29.51 7.01 -9.58
C THR A 93 29.86 8.50 -9.59
N ILE A 94 29.12 9.31 -8.85
CA ILE A 94 29.38 10.73 -8.65
C ILE A 94 29.34 11.05 -7.16
N SER A 95 30.31 11.82 -6.66
CA SER A 95 30.26 12.35 -5.30
C SER A 95 29.31 13.55 -5.18
N ASP A 96 28.72 13.73 -4.01
CA ASP A 96 28.02 14.96 -3.60
C ASP A 96 28.96 16.18 -3.48
N ARG A 97 28.49 17.25 -2.81
CA ARG A 97 29.26 18.46 -2.50
C ARG A 97 30.44 18.28 -1.52
N GLY A 98 30.64 17.10 -0.97
CA GLY A 98 31.69 16.81 0.00
C GLY A 98 31.19 16.81 1.46
N PRO A 99 32.12 16.57 2.41
CA PRO A 99 31.79 16.46 3.83
C PRO A 99 31.09 17.72 4.32
N THR A 100 29.89 17.55 4.89
CA THR A 100 29.06 18.65 5.38
C THR A 100 28.42 18.26 6.72
N ILE A 101 28.39 19.19 7.68
CA ILE A 101 27.82 18.99 9.02
C ILE A 101 26.81 20.09 9.28
N ASP A 102 25.54 19.76 9.50
CA ASP A 102 24.54 20.75 9.94
C ASP A 102 25.05 21.46 11.21
N CYS A 103 24.99 22.79 11.25
CA CYS A 103 25.34 23.59 12.41
C CYS A 103 24.63 23.12 13.70
N ALA A 104 23.40 22.62 13.61
CA ALA A 104 22.67 22.03 14.73
C ALA A 104 23.31 20.74 15.25
N ASN A 105 24.01 20.00 14.40
CA ASN A 105 24.64 18.72 14.70
C ASN A 105 26.13 18.85 15.08
N SER A 106 26.65 20.07 15.25
CA SER A 106 28.07 20.30 15.57
C SER A 106 28.51 19.59 16.87
N GLN A 107 27.62 19.50 17.87
CA GLN A 107 27.94 18.78 19.11
C GLN A 107 28.11 17.28 18.85
N ALA A 108 27.21 16.66 18.08
CA ALA A 108 27.25 15.22 17.81
C ALA A 108 28.43 14.85 16.90
N ALA A 109 28.67 15.65 15.86
CA ALA A 109 29.73 15.38 14.90
C ALA A 109 31.13 15.61 15.49
N MET A 110 31.36 16.75 16.14
CA MET A 110 32.72 17.17 16.56
C MET A 110 32.86 17.50 18.04
N GLY A 111 31.84 17.29 18.86
CA GLY A 111 31.90 17.56 20.30
C GLY A 111 31.90 19.04 20.68
N VAL A 112 31.50 19.93 19.75
CA VAL A 112 31.44 21.39 19.99
C VAL A 112 30.02 21.88 19.79
N PRO A 113 29.33 22.39 20.81
CA PRO A 113 27.97 22.89 20.65
C PRO A 113 27.98 24.31 20.09
N ASN A 114 26.97 24.66 19.30
CA ASN A 114 26.77 26.00 18.73
C ASN A 114 28.01 26.53 17.97
N PHE A 115 28.68 25.66 17.19
CA PHE A 115 29.91 26.03 16.49
C PHE A 115 29.72 27.22 15.55
N CYS A 116 28.55 27.31 14.89
CA CYS A 116 28.16 28.40 14.00
C CYS A 116 27.51 29.60 14.74
N GLY A 117 27.55 29.63 16.07
CA GLY A 117 26.82 30.60 16.89
C GLY A 117 25.29 30.38 16.83
N ALA A 118 24.52 31.47 16.76
CA ALA A 118 23.06 31.43 16.64
C ALA A 118 22.57 31.29 15.18
N SER A 119 23.48 31.09 14.23
CA SER A 119 23.15 30.94 12.82
C SER A 119 22.74 29.50 12.51
N SER A 120 21.75 29.34 11.63
CA SER A 120 21.54 28.10 10.87
C SER A 120 22.47 28.05 9.66
N GLY A 121 22.73 26.84 9.15
CA GLY A 121 23.60 26.59 8.01
C GLY A 121 24.38 25.28 8.16
N SER A 122 25.43 25.14 7.38
CA SER A 122 26.29 23.95 7.41
C SER A 122 27.77 24.29 7.52
N ILE A 123 28.49 23.45 8.24
CA ILE A 123 29.94 23.47 8.37
C ILE A 123 30.50 22.61 7.23
N PHE A 124 31.46 23.15 6.50
CA PHE A 124 32.21 22.47 5.45
C PHE A 124 33.63 22.20 5.99
N PRO A 125 33.92 21.00 6.51
CA PRO A 125 35.28 20.65 6.95
C PRO A 125 36.31 20.71 5.83
N VAL A 126 35.87 20.50 4.58
CA VAL A 126 36.72 20.59 3.38
C VAL A 126 36.05 21.52 2.34
N PRO A 127 36.08 22.86 2.52
CA PRO A 127 35.38 23.80 1.61
C PRO A 127 35.86 23.77 0.15
N GLY A 128 37.08 23.28 -0.07
CA GLY A 128 37.67 23.12 -1.39
C GLY A 128 37.40 21.76 -2.03
N TYR A 129 36.49 20.95 -1.49
CA TYR A 129 36.12 19.67 -2.09
C TYR A 129 35.59 19.90 -3.51
N VAL A 130 36.05 19.06 -4.43
CA VAL A 130 35.66 19.12 -5.84
C VAL A 130 34.89 17.86 -6.18
N PRO A 131 33.58 17.97 -6.50
CA PRO A 131 32.81 16.83 -6.94
C PRO A 131 33.44 16.13 -8.15
N LYS A 132 33.40 14.80 -8.14
CA LYS A 132 34.11 13.94 -9.10
C LYS A 132 33.25 12.77 -9.55
N ILE A 133 33.41 12.40 -10.81
CA ILE A 133 32.86 11.17 -11.39
C ILE A 133 33.93 10.09 -11.29
N VAL A 134 33.56 8.90 -10.81
CA VAL A 134 34.49 7.77 -10.66
C VAL A 134 34.01 6.60 -11.50
N LYS A 135 34.90 6.04 -12.32
CA LYS A 135 34.66 4.79 -13.04
C LYS A 135 35.12 3.63 -12.18
N TRP A 136 34.23 2.65 -11.98
CA TRP A 136 34.50 1.42 -11.25
C TRP A 136 34.47 0.22 -12.18
N GLN A 137 35.33 -0.76 -11.87
CA GLN A 137 35.45 -2.04 -12.57
C GLN A 137 35.30 -3.19 -11.57
N LEU A 138 34.36 -4.09 -11.82
CA LEU A 138 34.28 -5.38 -11.16
C LEU A 138 35.24 -6.34 -11.86
N SER A 139 36.18 -6.91 -11.12
CA SER A 139 37.16 -7.88 -11.64
C SER A 139 37.04 -9.22 -10.90
N GLY A 140 37.59 -10.30 -11.48
CA GLY A 140 37.60 -11.61 -10.82
C GLY A 140 36.23 -12.30 -10.71
N ILE A 141 35.27 -11.97 -11.58
CA ILE A 141 33.93 -12.59 -11.65
C ILE A 141 34.06 -14.12 -11.74
N GLY A 142 33.29 -14.86 -10.93
CA GLY A 142 33.38 -16.32 -10.83
C GLY A 142 34.53 -16.87 -9.98
N THR A 143 35.40 -16.00 -9.45
CA THR A 143 36.50 -16.37 -8.54
C THR A 143 36.48 -15.47 -7.29
N ALA A 144 37.47 -14.61 -7.10
CA ALA A 144 37.50 -13.61 -6.05
C ALA A 144 37.10 -12.25 -6.62
N LEU A 145 35.78 -11.95 -6.60
CA LEU A 145 35.24 -10.68 -7.06
C LEU A 145 35.94 -9.49 -6.36
N LYS A 146 36.33 -8.47 -7.10
CA LYS A 146 36.95 -7.24 -6.58
C LYS A 146 36.27 -6.03 -7.20
N LEU A 147 36.33 -4.91 -6.49
CA LEU A 147 35.90 -3.61 -6.97
C LEU A 147 37.15 -2.72 -7.11
N GLU A 148 37.40 -2.23 -8.30
CA GLU A 148 38.62 -1.48 -8.67
C GLU A 148 38.25 -0.10 -9.21
N GLN A 149 38.90 0.94 -8.69
CA GLN A 149 38.77 2.29 -9.22
C GLN A 149 39.59 2.40 -10.52
N ALA A 150 38.91 2.58 -11.65
CA ALA A 150 39.54 2.60 -12.97
C ALA A 150 39.89 4.02 -13.45
N GLU A 151 39.06 5.02 -13.14
CA GLU A 151 39.23 6.40 -13.60
C GLU A 151 38.56 7.39 -12.64
N VAL A 152 39.12 8.60 -12.50
CA VAL A 152 38.52 9.71 -11.74
C VAL A 152 38.50 10.95 -12.63
N ILE A 153 37.32 11.54 -12.80
CA ILE A 153 37.08 12.73 -13.61
C ILE A 153 36.63 13.87 -12.69
N THR A 154 37.44 14.91 -12.58
CA THR A 154 37.12 16.10 -11.79
C THR A 154 36.22 17.04 -12.58
N ILE A 155 35.15 17.54 -11.95
CA ILE A 155 34.25 18.50 -12.59
C ILE A 155 34.86 19.90 -12.59
N LYS A 156 34.78 20.58 -13.74
CA LYS A 156 35.40 21.88 -13.97
C LYS A 156 34.57 22.78 -14.87
N GLY A 157 34.75 24.09 -14.73
CA GLY A 157 34.11 25.07 -15.59
C GLY A 157 34.72 25.20 -16.98
N SER A 158 34.15 26.08 -17.82
CA SER A 158 34.66 26.27 -19.20
C SER A 158 36.07 26.86 -19.28
N ASN A 159 36.54 27.48 -18.20
CA ASN A 159 37.91 27.98 -18.09
C ASN A 159 38.92 26.95 -17.52
N GLY A 160 38.47 25.72 -17.24
CA GLY A 160 39.28 24.64 -16.69
C GLY A 160 39.49 24.68 -15.17
N LEU A 161 38.95 25.67 -14.47
CA LEU A 161 38.98 25.70 -13.00
C LEU A 161 37.96 24.72 -12.43
N ALA A 162 38.37 24.01 -11.38
CA ALA A 162 37.49 23.12 -10.62
C ALA A 162 36.26 23.88 -10.08
N VAL A 163 35.13 23.20 -10.07
CA VAL A 163 33.96 23.63 -9.29
C VAL A 163 34.14 23.28 -7.81
N ASN A 164 33.18 23.61 -6.95
CA ASN A 164 33.21 23.22 -5.55
C ASN A 164 31.79 22.90 -5.04
N GLY A 165 31.70 22.45 -3.79
CA GLY A 165 30.45 22.11 -3.12
C GLY A 165 29.74 23.26 -2.37
N LEU A 166 30.23 24.51 -2.49
CA LEU A 166 29.67 25.62 -1.71
C LEU A 166 28.29 26.05 -2.23
N PRO A 167 27.39 26.57 -1.38
CA PRO A 167 26.05 26.95 -1.80
C PRO A 167 26.04 28.07 -2.85
N ASN A 168 25.00 28.07 -3.69
CA ASN A 168 24.69 29.18 -4.60
C ASN A 168 23.92 30.29 -3.87
N ASN A 169 23.76 31.45 -4.52
CA ASN A 169 23.00 32.58 -3.99
C ASN A 169 21.80 32.89 -4.90
N TYR A 170 20.62 32.44 -4.52
CA TYR A 170 19.36 32.67 -5.25
C TYR A 170 18.59 33.83 -4.63
N SER A 171 18.21 34.81 -5.45
CA SER A 171 17.49 36.01 -4.98
C SER A 171 16.03 35.74 -4.62
N GLY A 172 15.44 34.68 -5.17
CA GLY A 172 14.05 34.25 -4.95
C GLY A 172 13.86 33.09 -3.95
N ALA A 173 14.92 32.64 -3.27
CA ALA A 173 14.87 31.50 -2.36
C ALA A 173 15.62 31.77 -1.04
N THR A 174 15.34 30.97 -0.02
CA THR A 174 16.12 30.97 1.22
C THR A 174 17.46 30.29 0.95
N ASN A 175 18.56 31.01 1.18
CA ASN A 175 19.91 30.48 0.94
C ASN A 175 20.50 29.85 2.20
N GLU A 176 21.25 28.77 2.02
CA GLU A 176 22.05 28.14 3.06
C GLU A 176 23.29 29.00 3.36
N LYS A 177 23.63 29.12 4.65
CA LYS A 177 24.92 29.68 5.06
C LYS A 177 25.95 28.57 5.17
N ALA A 178 27.15 28.82 4.68
CA ALA A 178 28.28 27.89 4.79
C ALA A 178 29.31 28.42 5.78
N PHE A 179 29.89 27.54 6.60
CA PHE A 179 30.95 27.87 7.56
C PHE A 179 32.18 26.99 7.33
N ASP A 180 33.38 27.53 7.51
CA ASP A 180 34.61 26.73 7.47
C ASP A 180 34.89 26.01 8.80
N SER A 181 35.98 25.24 8.87
CA SER A 181 36.43 24.56 10.09
C SER A 181 36.89 25.51 11.21
N ASN A 182 36.86 26.82 11.00
CA ASN A 182 37.15 27.85 11.99
C ASN A 182 35.88 28.60 12.47
N GLY A 183 34.71 28.21 11.95
CA GLY A 183 33.42 28.85 12.26
C GLY A 183 33.23 30.19 11.52
N LEU A 184 34.02 30.46 10.47
CA LEU A 184 33.89 31.66 9.66
C LEU A 184 32.91 31.42 8.52
N GLU A 185 31.97 32.35 8.31
CA GLU A 185 30.99 32.29 7.22
C GLU A 185 31.69 32.44 5.86
N LEU A 186 31.49 31.45 4.99
CA LEU A 186 32.00 31.37 3.64
C LEU A 186 31.06 32.09 2.66
N GLN A 187 31.62 32.69 1.62
CA GLN A 187 30.82 33.34 0.59
C GLN A 187 30.23 32.32 -0.38
N PRO A 188 28.95 32.46 -0.77
CA PRO A 188 28.35 31.62 -1.80
C PRO A 188 29.00 31.86 -3.17
N THR A 189 28.84 30.91 -4.08
CA THR A 189 29.46 30.95 -5.41
C THR A 189 28.49 30.46 -6.48
N SER A 190 28.53 31.06 -7.67
CA SER A 190 27.72 30.60 -8.82
C SER A 190 28.25 29.29 -9.45
N ASN A 191 29.46 28.86 -9.07
CA ASN A 191 30.08 27.62 -9.55
C ASN A 191 29.93 26.45 -8.57
N GLY A 192 29.21 26.67 -7.48
CA GLY A 192 28.89 25.62 -6.51
C GLY A 192 27.88 24.64 -7.08
N ILE A 193 28.09 23.34 -6.86
CA ILE A 193 27.17 22.27 -7.23
C ILE A 193 27.07 21.24 -6.11
N ASP A 194 25.88 20.65 -5.97
CA ASP A 194 25.57 19.56 -5.05
C ASP A 194 25.00 18.38 -5.86
N PRO A 195 25.86 17.52 -6.43
CA PRO A 195 25.42 16.47 -7.34
C PRO A 195 24.74 15.32 -6.61
N GLU A 196 23.54 14.96 -7.05
CA GLU A 196 22.80 13.82 -6.47
C GLU A 196 22.68 12.63 -7.42
N ALA A 197 22.48 12.87 -8.72
CA ALA A 197 22.43 11.78 -9.70
C ALA A 197 23.29 11.98 -10.94
N LEU A 198 23.68 10.87 -11.58
CA LEU A 198 24.42 10.88 -12.84
C LEU A 198 23.86 9.89 -13.86
N VAL A 199 23.94 10.25 -15.14
CA VAL A 199 23.83 9.30 -16.26
C VAL A 199 24.88 9.60 -17.33
N LYS A 200 25.31 8.57 -18.05
CA LYS A 200 26.31 8.69 -19.13
C LYS A 200 25.70 8.36 -20.49
N LEU A 201 25.84 9.29 -21.42
CA LEU A 201 25.39 9.15 -22.80
C LEU A 201 26.35 8.27 -23.63
N ASN A 202 25.83 7.70 -24.72
CA ASN A 202 26.57 6.89 -25.68
C ASN A 202 27.69 7.68 -26.38
N ASN A 203 27.54 9.00 -26.49
CA ASN A 203 28.58 9.89 -27.01
C ASN A 203 29.66 10.25 -25.97
N GLY A 204 29.57 9.70 -24.75
CA GLY A 204 30.52 9.85 -23.66
C GLY A 204 30.25 10.99 -22.69
N LYS A 205 29.35 11.93 -23.01
CA LYS A 205 28.98 13.04 -22.11
C LYS A 205 28.15 12.54 -20.93
N TYR A 206 28.04 13.38 -19.92
CA TYR A 206 27.32 13.08 -18.68
C TYR A 206 26.22 14.10 -18.43
N TRP A 207 25.09 13.64 -17.91
CA TRP A 207 24.11 14.50 -17.24
C TRP A 207 24.21 14.27 -15.74
N ILE A 208 24.11 15.36 -14.98
CA ILE A 208 24.18 15.39 -13.53
C ILE A 208 22.97 16.15 -13.00
N ALA A 209 22.29 15.60 -11.99
CA ALA A 209 21.28 16.32 -11.22
C ALA A 209 21.95 17.07 -10.10
N GLU A 210 21.46 18.26 -9.82
CA GLU A 210 21.99 19.11 -8.78
C GLU A 210 20.85 19.62 -7.88
N GLU A 211 21.04 19.46 -6.58
CA GLU A 211 19.97 19.58 -5.59
C GLU A 211 19.56 21.04 -5.34
N ASN A 212 20.54 21.93 -5.18
CA ASN A 212 20.29 23.25 -4.64
C ASN A 212 19.64 24.22 -5.65
N GLY A 213 19.95 24.08 -6.93
CA GLY A 213 19.43 24.89 -8.03
C GLY A 213 18.17 24.37 -8.72
N PRO A 214 17.40 23.47 -8.08
CA PRO A 214 17.15 22.11 -8.61
C PRO A 214 17.37 22.04 -10.13
N SER A 215 18.56 21.64 -10.54
CA SER A 215 19.06 21.88 -11.90
C SER A 215 19.68 20.65 -12.55
N LEU A 216 19.86 20.71 -13.88
CA LEU A 216 20.46 19.65 -14.67
C LEU A 216 21.73 20.16 -15.35
N ILE A 217 22.85 19.45 -15.19
CA ILE A 217 24.17 19.88 -15.68
C ILE A 217 24.66 18.90 -16.73
N LEU A 218 24.89 19.39 -17.95
CA LEU A 218 25.53 18.64 -19.03
C LEU A 218 27.05 18.84 -18.95
N VAL A 219 27.79 17.73 -18.87
CA VAL A 219 29.24 17.69 -18.70
C VAL A 219 29.89 16.90 -19.85
N ASP A 220 31.00 17.43 -20.37
CA ASP A 220 31.80 16.80 -21.42
C ASP A 220 32.61 15.61 -20.90
N VAL A 221 33.19 14.82 -21.79
CA VAL A 221 33.95 13.59 -21.45
C VAL A 221 35.11 13.81 -20.48
N ASP A 222 35.63 15.04 -20.42
CA ASP A 222 36.79 15.41 -19.60
C ASP A 222 36.41 16.15 -18.30
N GLY A 223 35.13 16.17 -17.95
CA GLY A 223 34.61 16.82 -16.74
C GLY A 223 34.24 18.30 -16.92
N ARG A 224 34.35 18.88 -18.12
CA ARG A 224 33.99 20.28 -18.37
C ARG A 224 32.48 20.49 -18.45
N ILE A 225 31.92 21.38 -17.62
CA ILE A 225 30.51 21.78 -17.71
C ILE A 225 30.26 22.53 -19.02
N LEU A 226 29.34 21.99 -19.82
CA LEU A 226 28.88 22.58 -21.08
C LEU A 226 27.72 23.53 -20.85
N GLN A 227 26.76 23.11 -20.02
CA GLN A 227 25.54 23.86 -19.74
C GLN A 227 24.90 23.41 -18.42
N ARG A 228 24.31 24.34 -17.67
CA ARG A 228 23.41 24.10 -16.53
C ARG A 228 22.01 24.62 -16.87
N GLN A 229 21.01 23.74 -16.81
CA GLN A 229 19.59 24.05 -16.97
C GLN A 229 18.95 24.24 -15.60
N VAL A 230 18.52 25.46 -15.29
CA VAL A 230 17.83 25.81 -14.04
C VAL A 230 16.35 26.07 -14.29
N PRO A 231 15.49 26.09 -13.26
CA PRO A 231 14.11 26.54 -13.40
C PRO A 231 14.00 27.96 -13.98
N SER A 232 12.98 28.18 -14.80
CA SER A 232 12.68 29.47 -15.43
C SER A 232 12.71 30.62 -14.43
N GLY A 233 13.58 31.61 -14.68
CA GLY A 233 13.76 32.79 -13.82
C GLY A 233 15.00 32.73 -12.92
N ALA A 234 15.64 31.58 -12.75
CA ALA A 234 16.80 31.41 -11.86
C ALA A 234 18.16 31.67 -12.54
N ALA A 235 18.24 31.77 -13.86
CA ALA A 235 19.53 31.88 -14.57
C ALA A 235 20.33 33.15 -14.19
N PHE A 236 19.64 34.25 -13.89
CA PHE A 236 20.28 35.53 -13.54
C PHE A 236 21.13 35.42 -12.27
N ASP A 237 20.67 34.67 -11.28
CA ASP A 237 21.35 34.49 -9.99
C ASP A 237 22.70 33.75 -10.13
N LEU A 238 22.85 32.97 -11.20
CA LEU A 238 24.08 32.25 -11.53
C LEU A 238 24.90 32.94 -12.64
N GLY A 239 24.67 34.22 -12.92
CA GLY A 239 25.40 34.96 -13.97
C GLY A 239 26.92 35.03 -13.79
N GLY A 240 27.44 34.71 -12.60
CA GLY A 240 28.87 34.58 -12.30
C GLY A 240 29.48 33.20 -12.58
N ALA A 241 28.69 32.24 -13.04
CA ALA A 241 29.17 30.91 -13.39
C ALA A 241 30.14 30.98 -14.58
N ASN A 242 31.19 30.17 -14.57
CA ASN A 242 32.17 30.07 -15.64
C ASN A 242 31.75 29.06 -16.73
N TYR A 243 30.45 28.84 -16.89
CA TYR A 243 29.81 27.98 -17.89
C TYR A 243 28.43 28.53 -18.24
N THR A 244 27.84 28.02 -19.32
CA THR A 244 26.52 28.46 -19.78
C THR A 244 25.44 28.06 -18.77
N VAL A 245 24.63 29.01 -18.33
CA VAL A 245 23.41 28.77 -17.55
C VAL A 245 22.21 29.14 -18.41
N SER A 246 21.17 28.29 -18.42
CA SER A 246 19.95 28.48 -19.19
C SER A 246 18.74 28.09 -18.36
N ASP A 247 17.59 28.71 -18.62
CA ASP A 247 16.37 28.54 -17.83
C ASP A 247 15.11 28.37 -18.72
N ASN A 248 15.31 27.90 -19.94
CA ASN A 248 14.27 27.83 -20.97
C ASN A 248 13.64 26.43 -21.11
N ILE A 249 14.06 25.46 -20.28
CA ILE A 249 13.58 24.06 -20.34
C ILE A 249 12.73 23.70 -19.13
N LEU A 250 13.19 24.05 -17.92
CA LEU A 250 12.51 23.68 -16.67
C LEU A 250 11.47 24.75 -16.27
N PRO A 251 10.20 24.38 -16.04
CA PRO A 251 9.19 25.26 -15.48
C PRO A 251 9.61 25.92 -14.16
N ALA A 252 9.12 27.14 -13.92
CA ALA A 252 9.44 27.91 -12.71
C ALA A 252 8.96 27.23 -11.41
N ILE A 253 7.97 26.33 -11.47
CA ILE A 253 7.41 25.66 -10.30
C ILE A 253 8.45 24.78 -9.59
N PHE A 254 9.43 24.22 -10.30
CA PHE A 254 10.49 23.41 -9.68
C PHE A 254 11.35 24.19 -8.69
N SER A 255 11.39 25.53 -8.76
CA SER A 255 12.01 26.36 -7.72
C SER A 255 11.32 26.29 -6.36
N ARG A 256 10.08 25.78 -6.29
CA ARG A 256 9.31 25.59 -5.04
C ARG A 256 9.73 24.33 -4.28
N ARG A 257 10.96 23.87 -4.39
CA ARG A 257 11.47 22.78 -3.54
C ARG A 257 11.63 23.22 -2.07
N LYS A 258 11.63 22.27 -1.15
CA LYS A 258 12.19 22.49 0.20
C LYS A 258 13.72 22.61 0.09
N ILE A 259 14.35 23.35 1.00
CA ILE A 259 15.83 23.43 1.08
C ILE A 259 16.35 22.00 1.37
N GLY A 260 17.42 21.58 0.71
CA GLY A 260 17.91 20.20 0.77
C GLY A 260 16.89 19.14 0.29
N ARG A 261 16.05 19.46 -0.71
CA ARG A 261 15.10 18.53 -1.36
C ARG A 261 14.94 18.81 -2.86
N GLY A 262 16.04 18.73 -3.60
CA GLY A 262 16.14 19.13 -5.01
C GLY A 262 15.73 18.08 -6.04
N ILE A 263 16.33 18.15 -7.23
CA ILE A 263 16.31 17.00 -8.16
C ILE A 263 17.27 15.96 -7.59
N GLU A 264 16.73 14.81 -7.21
CA GLU A 264 17.52 13.74 -6.62
C GLU A 264 17.98 12.75 -7.67
N ALA A 265 17.03 12.23 -8.46
CA ALA A 265 17.26 11.06 -9.29
C ALA A 265 17.32 11.41 -10.78
N LEU A 266 18.16 10.69 -11.53
CA LEU A 266 18.23 10.76 -13.00
C LEU A 266 18.15 9.39 -13.64
N ALA A 267 17.34 9.30 -14.68
CA ALA A 267 17.25 8.11 -15.51
C ALA A 267 17.40 8.44 -17.00
N LEU A 268 18.14 7.61 -17.73
CA LEU A 268 18.38 7.77 -19.15
C LEU A 268 17.77 6.61 -19.93
N SER A 269 16.85 6.91 -20.84
CA SER A 269 16.31 5.91 -21.77
C SER A 269 17.44 5.18 -22.53
N PRO A 270 17.33 3.85 -22.76
CA PRO A 270 18.42 3.07 -23.37
C PRO A 270 18.88 3.57 -24.75
N ASP A 271 17.99 4.22 -25.50
CA ASP A 271 18.27 4.79 -26.82
C ASP A 271 18.85 6.23 -26.77
N ASN A 272 18.96 6.80 -25.57
CA ASN A 272 19.45 8.16 -25.28
C ASN A 272 18.53 9.28 -25.81
N THR A 273 17.25 8.99 -26.09
CA THR A 273 16.29 9.97 -26.59
C THR A 273 15.70 10.82 -25.47
N PHE A 274 15.49 10.23 -24.30
CA PHE A 274 14.87 10.86 -23.14
C PHE A 274 15.73 10.78 -21.88
N LEU A 275 15.81 11.91 -21.18
CA LEU A 275 16.32 12.06 -19.83
C LEU A 275 15.12 12.29 -18.91
N TYR A 276 15.07 11.56 -17.80
CA TYR A 276 14.06 11.70 -16.77
C TYR A 276 14.72 12.24 -15.50
N PHE A 277 14.02 13.11 -14.78
CA PHE A 277 14.45 13.61 -13.48
C PHE A 277 13.31 13.51 -12.47
N ILE A 278 13.63 13.27 -11.19
CA ILE A 278 12.64 13.17 -10.12
C ILE A 278 13.07 14.06 -8.96
N MET A 279 12.11 14.83 -8.42
CA MET A 279 12.33 15.60 -7.20
C MET A 279 12.46 14.67 -5.99
N GLN A 280 13.35 14.98 -5.04
CA GLN A 280 13.55 14.16 -3.83
C GLN A 280 12.27 14.00 -3.00
N GLY A 281 11.49 15.09 -2.92
CA GLY A 281 10.23 15.15 -2.19
C GLY A 281 9.21 16.10 -2.81
N PRO A 282 8.02 16.23 -2.20
CA PRO A 282 6.99 17.15 -2.65
C PRO A 282 7.45 18.61 -2.70
N LEU A 283 6.86 19.40 -3.59
CA LEU A 283 7.15 20.83 -3.66
C LEU A 283 6.53 21.56 -2.46
N ALA A 284 7.26 22.53 -1.91
CA ALA A 284 6.80 23.51 -0.93
C ALA A 284 5.86 24.56 -1.57
N ASN A 285 4.75 24.08 -2.12
CA ASN A 285 3.75 24.88 -2.79
C ASN A 285 2.36 24.60 -2.17
N PRO A 286 1.74 25.58 -1.48
CA PRO A 286 2.21 26.95 -1.27
C PRO A 286 3.25 27.11 -0.14
N SER A 287 3.49 26.09 0.69
CA SER A 287 4.32 26.16 1.90
C SER A 287 5.08 24.87 2.19
N ASN A 288 6.04 24.92 3.13
CA ASN A 288 6.72 23.71 3.63
C ASN A 288 5.73 22.75 4.30
N ASP A 289 4.75 23.25 5.05
CA ASP A 289 3.73 22.40 5.68
C ASP A 289 2.93 21.61 4.63
N ALA A 290 2.65 22.22 3.48
CA ALA A 290 2.02 21.51 2.37
C ALA A 290 2.92 20.39 1.84
N ALA A 291 4.24 20.61 1.72
CA ALA A 291 5.17 19.56 1.32
C ALA A 291 5.30 18.45 2.37
N ASP A 292 5.40 18.82 3.65
CA ASP A 292 5.67 17.90 4.76
C ASP A 292 4.52 16.90 4.99
N GLY A 293 3.29 17.31 4.69
CA GLY A 293 2.11 16.43 4.71
C GLY A 293 1.80 15.74 3.38
N SER A 294 2.48 16.10 2.28
CA SER A 294 2.16 15.57 0.96
C SER A 294 2.88 14.27 0.66
N ARG A 295 2.28 13.48 -0.22
CA ARG A 295 2.88 12.29 -0.82
C ARG A 295 3.18 12.48 -2.30
N THR A 296 2.95 13.67 -2.85
CA THR A 296 3.01 13.91 -4.29
C THR A 296 4.36 14.47 -4.73
N VAL A 297 5.11 13.66 -5.47
CA VAL A 297 6.40 13.98 -6.08
C VAL A 297 6.23 14.18 -7.59
N ARG A 298 7.05 15.03 -8.20
CA ARG A 298 7.00 15.32 -9.65
C ARG A 298 8.15 14.64 -10.40
N ILE A 299 7.83 14.07 -11.56
CA ILE A 299 8.77 13.46 -12.51
C ILE A 299 8.75 14.28 -13.80
N GLY A 300 9.91 14.75 -14.26
CA GLY A 300 10.06 15.42 -15.55
C GLY A 300 10.64 14.51 -16.63
N LYS A 301 10.16 14.65 -17.88
CA LYS A 301 10.68 13.97 -19.08
C LYS A 301 11.23 15.02 -20.05
N ILE A 302 12.52 14.95 -20.35
CA ILE A 302 13.23 15.84 -21.27
C ILE A 302 13.63 15.05 -22.51
N GLN A 303 13.29 15.59 -23.68
CA GLN A 303 13.80 15.08 -24.94
C GLN A 303 15.21 15.61 -25.20
N LEU A 304 16.13 14.74 -25.59
CA LEU A 304 17.51 15.07 -25.95
C LEU A 304 17.68 15.12 -27.47
N ASN A 305 18.57 16.01 -27.93
CA ASN A 305 19.10 16.00 -29.29
C ASN A 305 20.16 14.90 -29.44
N SER A 306 20.48 14.54 -30.69
CA SER A 306 21.51 13.52 -30.98
C SER A 306 22.91 13.82 -30.42
N ASP A 307 23.21 15.07 -30.11
CA ASP A 307 24.48 15.50 -29.50
C ASP A 307 24.42 15.51 -27.95
N GLY A 308 23.29 15.12 -27.35
CA GLY A 308 23.06 15.07 -25.91
C GLY A 308 22.55 16.37 -25.29
N THR A 309 22.41 17.45 -26.06
CA THR A 309 21.84 18.71 -25.56
C THR A 309 20.33 18.59 -25.34
N PRO A 310 19.72 19.33 -24.39
CA PRO A 310 18.28 19.26 -24.18
C PRO A 310 17.53 19.95 -25.33
N SER A 311 16.48 19.31 -25.83
CA SER A 311 15.57 19.86 -26.85
C SER A 311 14.42 20.61 -26.19
N ALA A 312 13.62 19.90 -25.40
CA ALA A 312 12.47 20.43 -24.67
C ALA A 312 12.10 19.50 -23.50
N MET A 313 11.44 20.04 -22.48
CA MET A 313 10.65 19.22 -21.56
C MET A 313 9.36 18.82 -22.27
N VAL A 314 9.10 17.51 -22.36
CA VAL A 314 7.99 16.93 -23.12
C VAL A 314 6.94 16.25 -22.24
N GLY A 315 7.24 16.10 -20.94
CA GLY A 315 6.24 15.65 -19.98
C GLY A 315 6.59 15.98 -18.54
N GLU A 316 5.54 16.09 -17.74
CA GLU A 316 5.57 16.22 -16.30
C GLU A 316 4.49 15.29 -15.71
N TYR A 317 4.86 14.45 -14.75
CA TYR A 317 4.00 13.40 -14.21
C TYR A 317 4.05 13.41 -12.69
N LEU A 318 2.98 12.91 -12.06
CA LEU A 318 2.90 12.80 -10.61
C LEU A 318 3.21 11.38 -10.14
N TYR A 319 4.05 11.27 -9.12
CA TYR A 319 4.42 10.04 -8.42
C TYR A 319 3.95 10.13 -6.97
N ARG A 320 3.37 9.06 -6.42
CA ARG A 320 2.88 9.04 -5.04
C ARG A 320 3.82 8.24 -4.16
N LEU A 321 4.39 8.86 -3.14
CA LEU A 321 5.20 8.20 -2.10
C LEU A 321 4.35 7.23 -1.26
N ASP A 322 4.96 6.16 -0.78
CA ASP A 322 4.34 5.29 0.22
C ASP A 322 4.23 6.02 1.58
N PRO A 323 3.26 5.64 2.44
CA PRO A 323 3.15 6.23 3.78
C PRO A 323 4.25 5.68 4.72
N PRO A 324 4.67 6.43 5.76
CA PRO A 324 5.66 5.99 6.73
C PRO A 324 5.34 4.66 7.41
N SER A 325 4.05 4.36 7.60
CA SER A 325 3.57 3.08 8.16
C SER A 325 4.03 1.87 7.37
N SER A 326 4.38 2.05 6.10
CA SER A 326 4.83 1.00 5.22
C SER A 326 6.33 0.67 5.36
N TYR A 327 7.08 1.48 6.12
CA TYR A 327 8.53 1.34 6.34
C TYR A 327 8.88 0.81 7.74
N GLY A 328 7.89 0.59 8.61
CA GLY A 328 8.09 0.11 9.98
C GLY A 328 7.02 -0.88 10.42
N ILE A 329 7.34 -1.70 11.41
CA ILE A 329 6.42 -2.66 12.05
C ILE A 329 6.42 -2.39 13.54
N LYS A 330 5.34 -1.79 14.06
CA LYS A 330 5.23 -1.42 15.47
C LYS A 330 5.27 -2.62 16.41
N SER A 331 4.58 -3.72 16.07
CA SER A 331 4.48 -4.91 16.92
C SER A 331 5.84 -5.55 17.24
N THR A 332 6.79 -5.46 16.30
CA THR A 332 8.14 -6.01 16.43
C THR A 332 9.20 -4.92 16.64
N ASN A 333 8.79 -3.66 16.77
CA ASN A 333 9.67 -2.49 16.83
C ASN A 333 10.80 -2.53 15.78
N SER A 334 10.43 -2.87 14.54
CA SER A 334 11.37 -3.12 13.44
C SER A 334 11.15 -2.14 12.29
N GLY A 335 12.19 -1.91 11.48
CA GLY A 335 12.16 -0.94 10.38
C GLY A 335 12.36 0.50 10.84
N ASP A 336 11.74 1.44 10.13
CA ASP A 336 11.89 2.87 10.33
C ASP A 336 10.81 3.40 11.29
N LEU A 337 11.15 3.37 12.56
CA LEU A 337 10.37 3.93 13.67
C LEU A 337 11.19 5.00 14.40
N ASP A 338 10.50 5.97 15.02
CA ASP A 338 11.12 6.94 15.90
C ASP A 338 11.60 6.30 17.22
N SER A 339 12.27 7.08 18.06
CA SER A 339 12.78 6.58 19.36
C SER A 339 11.71 6.10 20.33
N ASN A 340 10.44 6.44 20.07
CA ASN A 340 9.28 6.06 20.88
C ASN A 340 8.51 4.88 20.26
N GLY A 341 8.96 4.33 19.12
CA GLY A 341 8.27 3.25 18.41
C GLY A 341 7.11 3.73 17.53
N ASN A 342 6.99 5.03 17.26
CA ASN A 342 6.01 5.57 16.32
C ASN A 342 6.55 5.52 14.88
N PHE A 343 5.64 5.55 13.90
CA PHE A 343 6.04 5.75 12.51
C PHE A 343 6.67 7.13 12.34
N LEU A 344 7.62 7.24 11.40
CA LEU A 344 8.22 8.52 11.03
C LEU A 344 7.18 9.48 10.44
N ALA A 345 7.54 10.76 10.31
CA ALA A 345 6.72 11.74 9.61
C ALA A 345 6.73 11.48 8.10
N GLN A 346 5.68 11.89 7.39
CA GLN A 346 5.58 11.72 5.93
C GLN A 346 6.74 12.41 5.19
N SER A 347 7.23 13.53 5.71
CA SER A 347 8.38 14.28 5.20
C SER A 347 9.70 13.51 5.18
N GLU A 348 9.80 12.40 5.92
CA GLU A 348 10.98 11.55 5.95
C GLU A 348 11.02 10.55 4.77
N VAL A 349 9.88 10.26 4.13
CA VAL A 349 9.83 9.37 2.97
C VAL A 349 10.20 10.17 1.72
N THR A 350 11.26 9.75 1.03
CA THR A 350 11.82 10.47 -0.13
C THR A 350 12.17 9.52 -1.27
N VAL A 351 12.36 10.07 -2.47
CA VAL A 351 12.99 9.37 -3.60
C VAL A 351 14.49 9.58 -3.50
N ASN A 352 15.27 8.51 -3.70
CA ASN A 352 16.74 8.56 -3.67
C ASN A 352 17.37 8.37 -5.06
N GLU A 353 16.83 7.46 -5.89
CA GLU A 353 17.45 7.16 -7.18
C GLU A 353 16.45 6.57 -8.19
N ALA A 354 16.80 6.60 -9.48
CA ALA A 354 15.99 6.01 -10.53
C ALA A 354 16.80 5.43 -11.70
N ILE A 355 16.24 4.44 -12.40
CA ILE A 355 16.81 3.87 -13.63
C ILE A 355 15.71 3.75 -14.69
N ALA A 356 16.01 4.06 -15.96
CA ALA A 356 15.11 3.79 -17.08
C ALA A 356 15.48 2.47 -17.76
N LEU A 357 14.46 1.63 -17.98
CA LEU A 357 14.59 0.31 -18.60
C LEU A 357 14.17 0.31 -20.06
N ALA A 358 13.25 1.21 -20.39
CA ALA A 358 12.77 1.53 -21.72
C ALA A 358 12.24 2.97 -21.69
N GLU A 359 11.68 3.45 -22.80
CA GLU A 359 10.93 4.70 -22.79
C GLU A 359 9.76 4.58 -21.79
N ASP A 360 9.70 5.52 -20.85
CA ASP A 360 8.65 5.69 -19.84
C ASP A 360 8.53 4.59 -18.77
N TYR A 361 9.33 3.52 -18.88
CA TYR A 361 9.45 2.47 -17.86
C TYR A 361 10.66 2.73 -16.96
N LEU A 362 10.38 3.14 -15.72
CA LEU A 362 11.42 3.47 -14.73
C LEU A 362 11.36 2.51 -13.53
N VAL A 363 12.49 2.34 -12.86
CA VAL A 363 12.56 1.91 -11.46
C VAL A 363 12.87 3.12 -10.61
N VAL A 364 12.11 3.34 -9.54
CA VAL A 364 12.28 4.41 -8.57
C VAL A 364 12.57 3.78 -7.20
N ILE A 365 13.56 4.32 -6.49
CA ILE A 365 13.89 3.91 -5.13
C ILE A 365 13.32 4.94 -4.16
N GLU A 366 12.49 4.47 -3.23
CA GLU A 366 12.04 5.26 -2.08
C GLU A 366 12.72 4.77 -0.81
N GLN A 367 13.10 5.69 0.08
CA GLN A 367 13.59 5.39 1.42
C GLN A 367 12.94 6.33 2.44
N ALA A 368 12.72 5.82 3.66
CA ALA A 368 12.37 6.67 4.80
C ALA A 368 13.60 6.97 5.66
N LYS A 369 14.30 5.93 6.11
CA LYS A 369 15.59 6.08 6.82
C LYS A 369 16.55 4.93 6.52
N LYS A 370 16.22 3.70 6.93
CA LYS A 370 16.99 2.48 6.63
C LYS A 370 16.28 1.62 5.60
N VAL A 371 14.96 1.60 5.64
CA VAL A 371 14.15 0.73 4.79
C VAL A 371 14.02 1.38 3.42
N SER A 372 14.47 0.67 2.39
CA SER A 372 14.37 1.07 0.99
C SER A 372 13.41 0.16 0.23
N LYS A 373 12.65 0.76 -0.68
CA LYS A 373 11.66 0.10 -1.53
C LYS A 373 11.90 0.46 -2.99
N TYR A 374 11.74 -0.54 -3.86
CA TYR A 374 12.08 -0.46 -5.27
C TYR A 374 10.81 -0.63 -6.09
N PHE A 375 10.42 0.43 -6.77
CA PHE A 375 9.16 0.51 -7.50
C PHE A 375 9.39 0.56 -8.99
N ARG A 376 8.74 -0.33 -9.76
CA ARG A 376 8.60 -0.15 -11.20
C ARG A 376 7.43 0.78 -11.48
N ILE A 377 7.63 1.74 -12.37
CA ILE A 377 6.58 2.65 -12.84
C ILE A 377 6.51 2.71 -14.36
N ASN A 378 5.35 3.12 -14.87
CA ASN A 378 5.16 3.41 -16.28
C ASN A 378 4.44 4.76 -16.47
N LEU A 379 5.13 5.73 -17.06
CA LEU A 379 4.60 7.07 -17.28
C LEU A 379 3.59 7.13 -18.44
N ALA A 380 3.58 6.13 -19.34
CA ALA A 380 2.64 6.10 -20.48
C ALA A 380 1.17 6.01 -20.04
N ASN A 381 0.91 5.49 -18.84
CA ASN A 381 -0.43 5.36 -18.26
C ASN A 381 -0.80 6.51 -17.30
N ALA A 382 0.10 7.49 -17.12
CA ALA A 382 -0.09 8.62 -16.23
C ALA A 382 -0.54 9.86 -17.01
N THR A 383 -1.20 10.79 -16.32
CA THR A 383 -1.56 12.08 -16.91
C THR A 383 -0.33 12.97 -17.00
N ASN A 384 0.00 13.42 -18.21
CA ASN A 384 1.01 14.46 -18.42
C ASN A 384 0.40 15.82 -18.06
N ILE A 385 0.90 16.44 -16.99
CA ILE A 385 0.40 17.71 -16.45
C ILE A 385 1.16 18.93 -16.96
N LEU A 386 2.18 18.74 -17.80
CA LEU A 386 3.03 19.82 -18.29
C LEU A 386 2.23 20.91 -19.01
N GLY A 387 2.41 22.15 -18.58
CA GLY A 387 1.75 23.33 -19.14
C GLY A 387 0.28 23.49 -18.70
N THR A 388 -0.21 22.66 -17.78
CA THR A 388 -1.56 22.82 -17.21
C THR A 388 -1.55 23.82 -16.04
N SER A 389 -2.70 24.06 -15.41
CA SER A 389 -2.77 24.87 -14.19
C SER A 389 -2.00 24.25 -13.02
N ALA A 390 -1.67 22.96 -13.06
CA ALA A 390 -0.87 22.28 -12.04
C ALA A 390 0.56 22.85 -11.91
N ASP A 391 1.07 23.51 -12.96
CA ASP A 391 2.41 24.10 -13.00
C ASP A 391 2.42 25.58 -12.59
N SER A 392 1.25 26.15 -12.33
CA SER A 392 1.12 27.51 -11.82
C SER A 392 1.31 27.52 -10.31
N VAL A 393 2.32 28.27 -9.87
CA VAL A 393 2.60 28.55 -8.44
C VAL A 393 1.40 29.19 -7.71
N GLY A 394 0.49 29.84 -8.44
CA GLY A 394 -0.70 30.48 -7.85
C GLY A 394 -1.93 29.57 -7.70
N THR A 395 -1.85 28.30 -8.12
CA THR A 395 -2.98 27.37 -8.06
C THR A 395 -3.34 27.01 -6.62
N SER A 396 -4.63 27.04 -6.29
CA SER A 396 -5.15 26.73 -4.95
C SER A 396 -6.46 25.94 -5.04
N PRO A 397 -6.58 24.78 -4.34
CA PRO A 397 -5.49 24.09 -3.66
C PRO A 397 -4.39 23.68 -4.65
N SER A 398 -3.14 23.68 -4.21
CA SER A 398 -2.03 23.18 -5.03
C SER A 398 -2.13 21.67 -5.23
N ILE A 399 -1.32 21.09 -6.11
CA ILE A 399 -1.24 19.63 -6.26
C ILE A 399 -0.73 18.98 -4.97
N GLU A 400 0.20 19.65 -4.30
CA GLU A 400 0.84 19.13 -3.09
C GLU A 400 -0.14 19.11 -1.90
N GLN A 401 -1.23 19.89 -1.95
CA GLN A 401 -2.33 19.87 -0.98
C GLN A 401 -3.44 18.86 -1.30
N GLN A 402 -3.36 18.12 -2.41
CA GLN A 402 -4.42 17.23 -2.88
C GLN A 402 -3.98 15.76 -2.84
N GLU A 403 -4.70 14.94 -2.07
CA GLU A 403 -4.49 13.49 -2.04
C GLU A 403 -4.94 12.79 -3.34
N SER A 404 -5.98 13.29 -4.00
CA SER A 404 -6.47 12.73 -5.27
C SER A 404 -7.00 13.85 -6.17
N PRO A 405 -6.12 14.58 -6.89
CA PRO A 405 -6.54 15.65 -7.80
C PRO A 405 -7.43 15.10 -8.93
N ALA A 406 -8.56 15.75 -9.14
CA ALA A 406 -9.56 15.32 -10.12
C ALA A 406 -8.99 15.26 -11.55
N ASN A 407 -9.30 14.17 -12.27
CA ASN A 407 -8.86 13.90 -13.64
C ASN A 407 -7.34 13.82 -13.85
N ILE A 408 -6.54 13.63 -12.79
CA ILE A 408 -5.09 13.42 -12.89
C ILE A 408 -4.75 12.03 -12.39
N LYS A 409 -4.34 11.16 -13.31
CA LYS A 409 -3.82 9.83 -12.99
C LYS A 409 -2.33 9.91 -12.67
N PHE A 410 -1.97 9.44 -11.49
CA PHE A 410 -0.58 9.30 -11.05
C PHE A 410 0.11 8.17 -11.83
N ALA A 411 1.44 8.17 -11.83
CA ALA A 411 2.23 7.05 -12.28
C ALA A 411 1.88 5.82 -11.41
N THR A 412 1.30 4.81 -12.05
CA THR A 412 1.10 3.49 -11.46
C THR A 412 2.45 2.92 -11.03
N LYS A 413 2.53 2.44 -9.79
CA LYS A 413 3.77 1.88 -9.23
C LYS A 413 3.62 0.43 -8.76
N GLN A 414 4.70 -0.32 -8.85
CA GLN A 414 4.78 -1.72 -8.42
C GLN A 414 5.98 -1.96 -7.54
N LEU A 415 5.73 -2.41 -6.31
CA LEU A 415 6.78 -2.87 -5.41
C LEU A 415 7.44 -4.16 -5.95
N GLY A 416 8.77 -4.17 -5.97
CA GLY A 416 9.54 -5.37 -6.30
C GLY A 416 10.48 -5.88 -5.26
N PHE A 417 11.12 -4.95 -4.58
CA PHE A 417 12.03 -5.26 -3.49
C PHE A 417 11.73 -4.32 -2.33
N ASP A 418 11.66 -4.91 -1.14
CA ASP A 418 11.44 -4.24 0.12
C ASP A 418 12.47 -4.76 1.11
N SER A 419 13.41 -3.91 1.52
CA SER A 419 14.50 -4.32 2.40
C SER A 419 14.05 -4.67 3.82
N LEU A 420 12.81 -4.35 4.20
CA LEU A 420 12.25 -4.70 5.51
C LEU A 420 11.75 -6.14 5.55
N THR A 421 11.11 -6.59 4.47
CA THR A 421 10.36 -7.85 4.46
C THR A 421 11.00 -8.94 3.61
N MET A 422 11.87 -8.57 2.67
CA MET A 422 12.57 -9.51 1.80
C MET A 422 13.99 -9.79 2.32
N PRO A 423 14.36 -11.06 2.54
CA PRO A 423 15.67 -11.40 3.09
C PRO A 423 16.79 -11.11 2.09
N LEU A 424 17.89 -10.53 2.58
CA LEU A 424 19.13 -10.39 1.82
C LEU A 424 19.88 -11.73 1.72
N PRO A 425 20.71 -11.93 0.68
CA PRO A 425 21.56 -13.12 0.56
C PRO A 425 22.47 -13.32 1.78
N THR A 426 22.78 -14.59 2.09
CA THR A 426 23.71 -14.95 3.17
C THR A 426 25.07 -14.27 2.91
N ASN A 427 25.59 -13.53 3.91
CA ASN A 427 26.84 -12.72 3.89
C ASN A 427 26.72 -11.27 3.36
N ILE A 428 25.52 -10.77 3.14
CA ILE A 428 25.28 -9.33 2.96
C ILE A 428 24.81 -8.77 4.31
N ALA A 429 25.49 -7.74 4.83
CA ALA A 429 25.00 -7.03 6.00
C ALA A 429 23.70 -6.28 5.65
N PRO A 430 22.85 -5.94 6.64
CA PRO A 430 21.71 -5.06 6.36
C PRO A 430 22.14 -3.84 5.56
N LEU A 431 21.32 -3.46 4.58
CA LEU A 431 21.51 -2.20 3.87
C LEU A 431 21.50 -1.07 4.92
N SER A 432 22.46 -0.15 4.83
CA SER A 432 22.64 0.93 5.78
C SER A 432 21.58 2.03 5.59
N GLU A 433 21.60 3.03 6.47
CA GLU A 433 20.95 4.32 6.19
C GLU A 433 21.53 4.94 4.90
N ASN A 434 20.77 5.83 4.26
CA ASN A 434 21.16 6.63 3.09
C ASN A 434 21.57 5.77 1.89
N MET A 435 20.63 4.97 1.40
CA MET A 435 20.82 4.19 0.17
C MET A 435 20.64 5.12 -1.03
N GLU A 436 21.73 5.63 -1.58
CA GLU A 436 21.67 6.68 -2.60
C GLU A 436 21.81 6.18 -4.03
N ALA A 437 22.39 5.01 -4.27
CA ALA A 437 22.80 4.64 -5.63
C ALA A 437 22.42 3.22 -6.05
N ILE A 438 22.01 3.07 -7.31
CA ILE A 438 21.82 1.78 -7.97
C ILE A 438 22.39 1.74 -9.38
N ALA A 439 23.17 0.71 -9.70
CA ALA A 439 23.54 0.39 -11.08
C ALA A 439 23.05 -1.01 -11.46
N LEU A 440 22.29 -1.11 -12.55
CA LEU A 440 21.89 -2.39 -13.14
C LEU A 440 23.07 -3.01 -13.90
N LEU A 441 23.71 -4.04 -13.32
CA LEU A 441 24.83 -4.72 -13.96
C LEU A 441 24.35 -5.59 -15.10
N ASP A 442 23.34 -6.43 -14.88
CA ASP A 442 22.75 -7.28 -15.92
C ASP A 442 21.34 -7.72 -15.54
N ALA A 443 20.79 -8.70 -16.26
CA ALA A 443 19.44 -9.21 -16.03
C ALA A 443 19.22 -9.81 -14.64
N ASN A 444 20.28 -10.12 -13.88
CA ASN A 444 20.20 -10.77 -12.58
C ASN A 444 20.74 -9.89 -11.46
N PHE A 445 21.76 -9.07 -11.71
CA PHE A 445 22.50 -8.36 -10.66
C PHE A 445 22.46 -6.84 -10.75
N THR A 446 22.48 -6.22 -9.57
CA THR A 446 22.67 -4.78 -9.37
C THR A 446 23.84 -4.53 -8.44
N VAL A 447 24.38 -3.31 -8.47
CA VAL A 447 25.19 -2.73 -7.39
C VAL A 447 24.35 -1.69 -6.68
N LEU A 448 24.29 -1.77 -5.36
CA LEU A 448 23.69 -0.77 -4.50
C LEU A 448 24.76 -0.11 -3.63
N LEU A 449 24.74 1.22 -3.50
CA LEU A 449 25.71 1.96 -2.69
C LEU A 449 25.01 2.82 -1.64
N ASN A 450 25.67 3.05 -0.51
CA ASN A 450 25.23 4.01 0.49
C ASN A 450 26.14 5.23 0.57
N ASP A 451 25.54 6.35 0.96
CA ASP A 451 26.28 7.53 1.42
C ASP A 451 26.61 7.39 2.91
N ASN A 452 27.89 7.36 3.23
CA ASN A 452 28.38 7.29 4.61
C ASN A 452 28.72 8.66 5.20
N GLN A 453 28.33 9.75 4.53
CA GLN A 453 28.62 11.12 4.90
C GLN A 453 30.11 11.33 5.20
N TYR A 454 30.97 10.73 4.36
CA TYR A 454 32.44 10.79 4.50
C TYR A 454 32.98 10.30 5.85
N GLY A 455 32.24 9.43 6.53
CA GLY A 455 32.64 8.86 7.83
C GLY A 455 32.56 9.85 9.00
N ILE A 456 31.85 10.98 8.86
CA ILE A 456 31.67 11.97 9.93
C ILE A 456 31.14 11.31 11.22
N TYR A 457 30.23 10.36 11.09
CA TYR A 457 29.61 9.63 12.20
C TYR A 457 30.14 8.21 12.41
N GLY A 458 31.21 7.83 11.68
CA GLY A 458 31.88 6.53 11.80
C GLY A 458 31.35 5.42 10.89
N ASP A 459 30.40 5.72 10.01
CA ASP A 459 29.83 4.76 9.07
C ASP A 459 30.77 4.45 7.89
N ALA A 460 30.67 3.21 7.38
CA ALA A 460 31.41 2.77 6.20
C ALA A 460 30.61 3.05 4.91
N SER A 461 31.30 3.49 3.86
CA SER A 461 30.75 3.54 2.50
C SER A 461 30.86 2.15 1.88
N THR A 462 29.74 1.57 1.48
CA THR A 462 29.60 0.17 1.06
C THR A 462 29.03 0.06 -0.35
N ALA A 463 29.48 -0.97 -1.07
CA ALA A 463 28.94 -1.38 -2.37
C ALA A 463 28.45 -2.82 -2.30
N SER A 464 27.16 -3.05 -2.47
CA SER A 464 26.49 -4.34 -2.36
C SER A 464 26.04 -4.85 -3.72
N VAL A 465 26.61 -5.97 -4.17
CA VAL A 465 26.16 -6.68 -5.38
C VAL A 465 25.03 -7.62 -5.01
N LEU A 466 23.81 -7.37 -5.51
CA LEU A 466 22.59 -8.10 -5.15
C LEU A 466 21.88 -8.74 -6.35
N PRO A 467 21.23 -9.90 -6.18
CA PRO A 467 20.53 -10.61 -7.24
C PRO A 467 19.09 -10.10 -7.45
N ILE A 468 18.90 -8.77 -7.48
CA ILE A 468 17.57 -8.16 -7.67
C ILE A 468 17.35 -7.64 -9.10
N GLY A 469 18.31 -7.82 -9.99
CA GLY A 469 18.23 -7.38 -11.39
C GLY A 469 17.06 -8.01 -12.14
N SER A 470 16.67 -9.24 -11.80
CA SER A 470 15.56 -9.95 -12.47
C SER A 470 14.20 -9.29 -12.26
N PHE A 471 13.98 -8.67 -11.10
CA PHE A 471 12.82 -7.82 -10.87
C PHE A 471 12.89 -6.55 -11.73
N ILE A 472 14.06 -5.94 -11.78
CA ILE A 472 14.30 -4.67 -12.49
C ILE A 472 14.08 -4.86 -14.00
N VAL A 473 14.69 -5.86 -14.64
CA VAL A 473 14.66 -5.99 -16.12
C VAL A 473 13.35 -6.53 -16.69
N GLN A 474 12.33 -6.79 -15.88
CA GLN A 474 11.05 -7.31 -16.38
C GLN A 474 10.32 -6.22 -17.19
N ALA A 475 10.17 -6.46 -18.50
CA ALA A 475 9.86 -5.47 -19.53
C ALA A 475 8.44 -4.88 -19.53
N SER A 476 7.54 -5.32 -18.66
CA SER A 476 6.19 -4.75 -18.53
C SER A 476 5.91 -4.41 -17.07
N ALA A 477 5.66 -3.13 -16.81
CA ALA A 477 4.96 -2.71 -15.60
C ALA A 477 3.58 -3.40 -15.58
N PRO A 478 3.09 -3.86 -14.41
CA PRO A 478 1.77 -4.45 -14.30
C PRO A 478 0.72 -3.43 -14.67
N ILE A 479 -0.34 -3.89 -15.31
CA ILE A 479 -1.53 -3.09 -15.50
C ILE A 479 -2.35 -3.27 -14.22
N GLU A 480 -2.55 -2.18 -13.48
CA GLU A 480 -3.45 -2.17 -12.33
C GLU A 480 -4.90 -2.42 -12.79
N PRO A 481 -5.70 -3.20 -12.05
CA PRO A 481 -7.12 -3.32 -12.30
C PRO A 481 -7.77 -1.94 -12.24
N SER A 482 -8.59 -1.69 -13.25
CA SER A 482 -9.47 -0.55 -13.27
C SER A 482 -10.90 -0.97 -13.56
N LEU A 483 -11.83 -0.18 -13.05
CA LEU A 483 -13.26 -0.31 -13.26
C LEU A 483 -13.75 0.92 -14.00
N ASP A 484 -14.67 0.73 -14.95
CA ASP A 484 -15.42 1.79 -15.61
C ASP A 484 -16.91 1.44 -15.60
N TYR A 485 -17.75 2.38 -15.18
CA TYR A 485 -19.20 2.20 -15.24
C TYR A 485 -19.73 2.20 -16.67
N ALA A 486 -18.98 2.71 -17.66
CA ALA A 486 -19.29 2.54 -19.07
C ALA A 486 -19.31 1.05 -19.47
N ASP A 487 -18.46 0.24 -18.84
CA ASP A 487 -18.35 -1.22 -19.04
C ASP A 487 -19.06 -1.98 -17.91
N SER A 488 -20.29 -1.54 -17.61
CA SER A 488 -21.12 -2.12 -16.55
C SER A 488 -22.58 -2.29 -16.92
N ALA A 489 -23.27 -3.19 -16.20
CA ALA A 489 -24.71 -3.40 -16.33
C ALA A 489 -25.40 -3.63 -14.97
N SER A 490 -26.70 -3.29 -14.91
CA SER A 490 -27.51 -3.45 -13.70
C SER A 490 -28.57 -4.53 -13.91
N TYR A 491 -28.47 -5.59 -13.11
CA TYR A 491 -29.43 -6.69 -13.05
C TYR A 491 -30.44 -6.39 -11.96
N LYS A 492 -31.69 -6.17 -12.35
CA LYS A 492 -32.76 -5.74 -11.44
C LYS A 492 -34.09 -6.32 -11.88
N ARG A 493 -34.88 -6.82 -10.92
CA ARG A 493 -36.27 -7.20 -11.20
C ARG A 493 -37.16 -5.97 -11.34
N SER A 494 -38.20 -6.07 -12.16
CA SER A 494 -39.15 -4.97 -12.37
C SER A 494 -40.02 -4.67 -11.14
N ASP A 495 -40.15 -5.62 -10.21
CA ASP A 495 -40.95 -5.52 -8.99
C ASP A 495 -40.14 -5.09 -7.75
N THR A 496 -38.84 -4.80 -7.90
CA THR A 496 -37.98 -4.36 -6.81
C THR A 496 -38.41 -3.00 -6.26
N SER A 497 -38.57 -2.93 -4.94
CA SER A 497 -38.81 -1.69 -4.18
C SER A 497 -37.54 -1.22 -3.47
N PHE A 498 -37.37 0.09 -3.34
CA PHE A 498 -36.24 0.66 -2.58
C PHE A 498 -36.36 0.29 -1.09
N GLY A 499 -35.24 -0.08 -0.47
CA GLY A 499 -35.15 -0.48 0.94
C GLY A 499 -35.73 -1.87 1.25
N ALA A 500 -36.13 -2.65 0.25
CA ALA A 500 -36.73 -3.96 0.44
C ALA A 500 -35.72 -5.11 0.49
N ASN A 501 -34.41 -4.82 0.42
CA ASN A 501 -33.34 -5.81 0.49
C ASN A 501 -33.46 -6.90 -0.58
N ALA A 502 -33.77 -6.51 -1.81
CA ALA A 502 -34.00 -7.46 -2.91
C ALA A 502 -32.71 -8.05 -3.52
N ALA A 503 -31.53 -7.62 -3.05
CA ALA A 503 -30.23 -8.16 -3.45
C ALA A 503 -29.22 -7.99 -2.29
N THR A 504 -29.09 -9.01 -1.42
CA THR A 504 -28.20 -8.93 -0.24
C THR A 504 -26.96 -9.81 -0.35
N SER A 505 -27.06 -10.97 -1.01
CA SER A 505 -25.92 -11.88 -1.26
C SER A 505 -25.90 -12.25 -2.74
N VAL A 506 -24.70 -12.40 -3.30
CA VAL A 506 -24.48 -12.73 -4.71
C VAL A 506 -23.34 -13.74 -4.87
N ALA A 507 -23.57 -14.73 -5.72
CA ALA A 507 -22.54 -15.66 -6.17
C ALA A 507 -22.69 -15.90 -7.67
N ALA A 508 -21.61 -16.21 -8.37
CA ALA A 508 -21.62 -16.44 -9.80
C ALA A 508 -20.90 -17.75 -10.16
N ASP A 509 -21.50 -18.51 -11.07
CA ASP A 509 -20.91 -19.68 -11.70
C ASP A 509 -20.43 -19.32 -13.11
N SER A 510 -19.11 -19.31 -13.26
CA SER A 510 -18.43 -19.09 -14.55
C SER A 510 -18.63 -20.25 -15.53
N THR A 511 -18.98 -21.45 -15.06
CA THR A 511 -19.10 -22.65 -15.90
C THR A 511 -20.40 -22.65 -16.68
N ASN A 512 -21.53 -22.43 -16.01
CA ASN A 512 -22.85 -22.40 -16.64
C ASN A 512 -23.31 -20.98 -16.97
N SER A 513 -22.47 -19.96 -16.74
CA SER A 513 -22.78 -18.54 -16.96
C SER A 513 -24.04 -18.10 -16.20
N GLN A 514 -24.09 -18.41 -14.90
CA GLN A 514 -25.24 -18.11 -14.03
C GLN A 514 -24.83 -17.25 -12.84
N MET A 515 -25.70 -16.35 -12.41
CA MET A 515 -25.54 -15.55 -11.21
C MET A 515 -26.73 -15.76 -10.28
N PHE A 516 -26.45 -16.08 -9.02
CA PHE A 516 -27.42 -16.33 -7.97
C PHE A 516 -27.49 -15.13 -7.03
N VAL A 517 -28.69 -14.66 -6.72
CA VAL A 517 -28.93 -13.46 -5.92
C VAL A 517 -29.96 -13.74 -4.84
N VAL A 518 -29.59 -13.56 -3.58
CA VAL A 518 -30.52 -13.63 -2.45
C VAL A 518 -31.42 -12.39 -2.47
N ASN A 519 -32.72 -12.62 -2.56
CA ASN A 519 -33.75 -11.60 -2.64
C ASN A 519 -34.70 -11.73 -1.44
N ASN A 520 -34.48 -10.91 -0.41
CA ASN A 520 -35.27 -10.94 0.82
C ASN A 520 -36.66 -10.33 0.65
N GLN A 521 -36.87 -9.44 -0.33
CA GLN A 521 -38.21 -8.94 -0.67
C GLN A 521 -39.13 -10.10 -1.09
N ALA A 522 -38.61 -11.03 -1.89
CA ALA A 522 -39.37 -12.16 -2.43
C ALA A 522 -39.18 -13.47 -1.62
N ASN A 523 -38.31 -13.49 -0.61
CA ASN A 523 -37.86 -14.70 0.09
C ASN A 523 -37.42 -15.81 -0.88
N SER A 524 -36.55 -15.45 -1.82
CA SER A 524 -36.13 -16.33 -2.91
C SER A 524 -34.65 -16.16 -3.26
N VAL A 525 -34.09 -17.10 -4.02
CA VAL A 525 -32.80 -16.93 -4.70
C VAL A 525 -33.07 -16.82 -6.20
N ASP A 526 -32.88 -15.62 -6.74
CA ASP A 526 -33.02 -15.36 -8.17
C ASP A 526 -31.79 -15.90 -8.92
N VAL A 527 -32.01 -16.45 -10.11
CA VAL A 527 -30.97 -16.97 -11.00
C VAL A 527 -31.00 -16.20 -12.31
N TRP A 528 -29.90 -15.51 -12.61
CA TRP A 528 -29.72 -14.67 -13.78
C TRP A 528 -28.77 -15.34 -14.77
N ASP A 529 -29.12 -15.33 -16.05
CA ASP A 529 -28.17 -15.65 -17.12
C ASP A 529 -27.18 -14.48 -17.28
N ILE A 530 -25.89 -14.81 -17.21
CA ILE A 530 -24.79 -13.88 -17.37
C ILE A 530 -23.89 -14.29 -18.55
N SER A 531 -24.38 -15.10 -19.50
CA SER A 531 -23.63 -15.43 -20.73
C SER A 531 -23.20 -14.18 -21.51
N THR A 532 -23.94 -13.08 -21.39
CA THR A 532 -23.55 -11.74 -21.82
C THR A 532 -23.59 -10.77 -20.63
N PRO A 533 -22.54 -10.68 -19.78
CA PRO A 533 -22.59 -10.00 -18.47
C PRO A 533 -22.96 -8.51 -18.51
N LEU A 534 -22.70 -7.84 -19.63
CA LEU A 534 -23.02 -6.42 -19.80
C LEU A 534 -24.34 -6.18 -20.54
N THR A 535 -25.14 -7.23 -20.75
CA THR A 535 -26.46 -7.16 -21.39
C THR A 535 -27.47 -7.98 -20.55
N PRO A 536 -28.09 -7.37 -19.53
CA PRO A 536 -28.99 -8.06 -18.63
C PRO A 536 -30.22 -8.61 -19.36
N PRO A 537 -30.66 -9.85 -19.08
CA PRO A 537 -31.92 -10.37 -19.59
C PRO A 537 -33.11 -9.67 -18.93
N THR A 538 -34.30 -9.76 -19.53
CA THR A 538 -35.51 -9.09 -19.01
C THR A 538 -36.14 -9.80 -17.81
N SER A 539 -35.68 -11.00 -17.46
CA SER A 539 -36.24 -11.81 -16.38
C SER A 539 -35.19 -12.78 -15.82
N SER A 540 -35.32 -13.11 -14.54
CA SER A 540 -34.61 -14.19 -13.85
C SER A 540 -35.49 -15.43 -13.70
N SER A 541 -34.85 -16.59 -13.46
CA SER A 541 -35.50 -17.76 -12.85
C SER A 541 -35.23 -17.79 -11.35
N GLN A 542 -35.63 -18.84 -10.64
CA GLN A 542 -35.47 -18.95 -9.18
C GLN A 542 -35.14 -20.39 -8.75
N LEU A 543 -34.37 -20.55 -7.67
CA LEU A 543 -34.20 -21.85 -7.01
C LEU A 543 -35.48 -22.27 -6.28
N ASN A 544 -35.75 -23.58 -6.26
CA ASN A 544 -36.94 -24.13 -5.62
C ASN A 544 -36.75 -24.33 -4.11
N LEU A 545 -36.87 -23.24 -3.34
CA LEU A 545 -36.73 -23.29 -1.87
C LEU A 545 -37.85 -24.10 -1.19
N THR A 546 -39.01 -24.27 -1.84
CA THR A 546 -40.08 -25.14 -1.32
C THR A 546 -39.66 -26.61 -1.33
N ALA A 547 -38.89 -27.06 -2.32
CA ALA A 547 -38.34 -28.40 -2.33
C ALA A 547 -37.39 -28.60 -1.13
N ALA A 548 -36.54 -27.62 -0.82
CA ALA A 548 -35.65 -27.67 0.34
C ALA A 548 -36.43 -27.73 1.67
N ALA A 549 -37.48 -26.92 1.82
CA ALA A 549 -38.34 -26.97 3.00
C ALA A 549 -38.98 -28.35 3.20
N ASN A 550 -39.47 -28.96 2.11
CA ASN A 550 -40.07 -30.30 2.15
C ASN A 550 -39.06 -31.40 2.48
N ASP A 551 -37.86 -31.32 1.89
CA ASP A 551 -36.77 -32.28 2.13
C ASP A 551 -36.28 -32.22 3.58
N ALA A 552 -36.05 -31.01 4.09
CA ALA A 552 -35.62 -30.79 5.48
C ALA A 552 -36.72 -31.07 6.52
N GLY A 553 -37.99 -31.06 6.11
CA GLY A 553 -39.13 -31.21 7.01
C GLY A 553 -39.35 -30.03 7.96
N ILE A 554 -38.90 -28.82 7.58
CA ILE A 554 -39.07 -27.59 8.38
C ILE A 554 -39.83 -26.51 7.60
N THR A 555 -40.42 -25.56 8.32
CA THR A 555 -40.86 -24.29 7.70
C THR A 555 -39.65 -23.36 7.67
N ILE A 556 -39.14 -23.10 6.48
CA ILE A 556 -38.00 -22.20 6.27
C ILE A 556 -38.40 -20.73 6.45
N GLY A 557 -37.44 -19.93 6.91
CA GLY A 557 -37.46 -18.48 6.92
C GLY A 557 -36.81 -17.89 5.67
N ALA A 558 -36.18 -16.73 5.80
CA ALA A 558 -35.51 -16.06 4.69
C ALA A 558 -34.20 -16.79 4.29
N PRO A 559 -33.90 -16.92 2.99
CA PRO A 559 -32.53 -17.23 2.56
C PRO A 559 -31.59 -16.08 2.98
N LYS A 560 -30.39 -16.41 3.44
CA LYS A 560 -29.41 -15.42 3.93
C LYS A 560 -28.19 -15.29 3.01
N TRP A 561 -27.71 -16.43 2.52
CA TRP A 561 -26.48 -16.48 1.74
C TRP A 561 -26.56 -17.49 0.62
N VAL A 562 -25.85 -17.21 -0.47
CA VAL A 562 -25.63 -18.14 -1.57
C VAL A 562 -24.14 -18.28 -1.87
N ALA A 563 -23.68 -19.52 -2.05
CA ALA A 563 -22.30 -19.82 -2.40
C ALA A 563 -22.25 -20.82 -3.56
N VAL A 564 -21.32 -20.59 -4.48
CA VAL A 564 -21.05 -21.49 -5.61
C VAL A 564 -19.78 -22.28 -5.32
N GLY A 565 -19.86 -23.59 -5.47
CA GLY A 565 -18.74 -24.54 -5.37
C GLY A 565 -18.57 -25.33 -6.68
N ILE A 566 -17.69 -26.32 -6.67
CA ILE A 566 -17.46 -27.16 -7.86
C ILE A 566 -18.69 -28.05 -8.10
N GLY A 567 -19.52 -27.68 -9.07
CA GLY A 567 -20.71 -28.44 -9.48
C GLY A 567 -21.97 -28.17 -8.65
N TYR A 568 -21.89 -27.35 -7.61
CA TYR A 568 -23.00 -27.13 -6.67
C TYR A 568 -23.22 -25.65 -6.34
N VAL A 569 -24.47 -25.32 -5.99
CA VAL A 569 -24.82 -24.07 -5.30
C VAL A 569 -25.40 -24.42 -3.93
N ALA A 570 -24.86 -23.80 -2.88
CA ALA A 570 -25.32 -23.94 -1.50
C ALA A 570 -26.06 -22.68 -1.08
N VAL A 571 -27.22 -22.83 -0.44
CA VAL A 571 -28.03 -21.74 0.09
C VAL A 571 -28.20 -21.91 1.59
N ALA A 572 -27.73 -20.95 2.38
CA ALA A 572 -28.01 -20.87 3.81
C ALA A 572 -29.40 -20.25 4.02
N ILE A 573 -30.27 -20.95 4.75
CA ILE A 573 -31.67 -20.58 4.92
C ILE A 573 -32.05 -20.67 6.40
N ASP A 574 -32.65 -19.60 6.90
CA ASP A 574 -33.20 -19.54 8.25
C ASP A 574 -34.32 -20.58 8.46
N ASN A 575 -34.57 -20.87 9.72
CA ASN A 575 -35.87 -21.40 10.13
C ASN A 575 -36.87 -20.23 10.26
N VAL A 576 -38.17 -20.47 10.07
CA VAL A 576 -39.20 -19.44 10.29
C VAL A 576 -39.14 -18.85 11.71
N ASN A 577 -38.66 -19.64 12.68
CA ASN A 577 -38.21 -19.16 13.97
C ASN A 577 -36.67 -19.07 13.95
N PRO A 578 -36.06 -17.87 13.86
CA PRO A 578 -34.61 -17.72 13.72
C PRO A 578 -33.80 -18.35 14.85
N GLN A 579 -34.39 -18.51 16.05
CA GLN A 579 -33.76 -19.17 17.19
C GLN A 579 -33.70 -20.70 17.09
N SER A 580 -34.35 -21.29 16.07
CA SER A 580 -34.28 -22.72 15.77
C SER A 580 -33.26 -23.00 14.67
N ASN A 581 -32.74 -24.22 14.63
CA ASN A 581 -31.81 -24.67 13.59
C ASN A 581 -32.35 -24.39 12.17
N GLY A 582 -31.52 -23.70 11.38
CA GLY A 582 -31.74 -23.50 9.95
C GLY A 582 -31.20 -24.66 9.12
N ILE A 583 -31.06 -24.42 7.82
CA ILE A 583 -30.53 -25.40 6.88
C ILE A 583 -29.53 -24.80 5.90
N VAL A 584 -28.69 -25.66 5.35
CA VAL A 584 -28.04 -25.44 4.05
C VAL A 584 -28.72 -26.35 3.02
N ALA A 585 -29.24 -25.76 1.95
CA ALA A 585 -29.78 -26.50 0.80
C ALA A 585 -28.76 -26.53 -0.33
N LEU A 586 -28.43 -27.72 -0.84
CA LEU A 586 -27.47 -27.94 -1.92
C LEU A 586 -28.20 -28.28 -3.21
N TYR A 587 -27.92 -27.55 -4.29
CA TYR A 587 -28.48 -27.79 -5.62
C TYR A 587 -27.38 -28.07 -6.64
N ALA A 588 -27.72 -28.82 -7.69
CA ALA A 588 -26.83 -29.05 -8.82
C ALA A 588 -26.72 -27.78 -9.68
N LEU A 589 -25.53 -27.40 -10.16
CA LEU A 589 -25.37 -26.22 -11.02
C LEU A 589 -25.88 -26.43 -12.45
N ASP A 590 -25.91 -27.66 -12.94
CA ASP A 590 -26.27 -27.97 -14.33
C ASP A 590 -27.77 -27.87 -14.60
N ASP A 591 -28.61 -28.34 -13.68
CA ASP A 591 -30.06 -28.35 -13.83
C ASP A 591 -30.84 -27.65 -12.71
N LEU A 592 -30.15 -27.11 -11.71
CA LEU A 592 -30.70 -26.40 -10.55
C LEU A 592 -31.63 -27.26 -9.67
N SER A 593 -31.57 -28.58 -9.79
CA SER A 593 -32.32 -29.51 -8.96
C SER A 593 -31.76 -29.55 -7.52
N LEU A 594 -32.64 -29.71 -6.54
CA LEU A 594 -32.23 -29.94 -5.15
C LEU A 594 -31.58 -31.32 -5.04
N ILE A 595 -30.42 -31.37 -4.42
CA ILE A 595 -29.67 -32.59 -4.14
C ILE A 595 -29.92 -33.05 -2.70
N SER A 596 -29.66 -32.18 -1.72
CA SER A 596 -29.76 -32.52 -0.30
C SER A 596 -29.96 -31.27 0.55
N THR A 597 -30.53 -31.44 1.74
CA THR A 597 -30.51 -30.43 2.81
C THR A 597 -29.73 -30.90 4.02
N TYR A 598 -29.07 -29.97 4.71
CA TYR A 598 -28.27 -30.21 5.91
C TYR A 598 -28.77 -29.32 7.04
N SER A 599 -29.16 -29.89 8.17
CA SER A 599 -29.50 -29.09 9.36
C SER A 599 -28.24 -28.50 9.99
N VAL A 600 -28.26 -27.19 10.22
CA VAL A 600 -27.15 -26.42 10.80
C VAL A 600 -27.63 -25.67 12.05
N GLY A 601 -26.83 -24.75 12.60
CA GLY A 601 -27.20 -23.97 13.78
C GLY A 601 -28.32 -22.95 13.54
N ALA A 602 -28.67 -22.21 14.58
CA ALA A 602 -29.66 -21.14 14.52
C ALA A 602 -29.13 -19.92 13.74
N ALA A 603 -30.00 -19.29 12.96
CA ALA A 603 -29.69 -18.15 12.08
C ALA A 603 -28.40 -18.32 11.24
N PRO A 604 -28.34 -19.27 10.29
CA PRO A 604 -27.18 -19.44 9.42
C PRO A 604 -27.00 -18.21 8.52
N LYS A 605 -25.94 -17.42 8.78
CA LYS A 605 -25.69 -16.12 8.16
C LYS A 605 -24.91 -16.23 6.86
N MET A 606 -23.85 -17.03 6.83
CA MET A 606 -22.98 -17.22 5.66
C MET A 606 -22.62 -18.70 5.47
N ALA A 607 -22.47 -19.11 4.22
CA ALA A 607 -21.87 -20.39 3.84
C ALA A 607 -20.73 -20.18 2.84
N VAL A 608 -19.66 -20.98 2.93
CA VAL A 608 -18.55 -20.96 1.98
C VAL A 608 -18.00 -22.36 1.73
N PHE A 609 -17.62 -22.66 0.49
CA PHE A 609 -16.90 -23.88 0.16
C PHE A 609 -15.42 -23.75 0.50
N ASP A 610 -14.80 -24.84 0.95
CA ASP A 610 -13.35 -24.89 1.10
C ASP A 610 -12.63 -24.87 -0.26
N GLY A 611 -11.31 -24.64 -0.28
CA GLY A 611 -10.55 -24.50 -1.52
C GLY A 611 -10.49 -25.76 -2.39
N LEU A 612 -11.00 -26.89 -1.89
CA LEU A 612 -11.10 -28.16 -2.61
C LEU A 612 -12.53 -28.50 -3.04
N GLY A 613 -13.54 -27.73 -2.60
CA GLY A 613 -14.95 -28.01 -2.85
C GLY A 613 -15.48 -29.27 -2.15
N THR A 614 -14.79 -29.74 -1.11
CA THR A 614 -15.13 -30.97 -0.37
C THR A 614 -15.80 -30.71 0.97
N ARG A 615 -15.77 -29.45 1.44
CA ARG A 615 -16.40 -29.03 2.68
C ARG A 615 -17.16 -27.73 2.48
N ILE A 616 -18.25 -27.58 3.22
CA ILE A 616 -18.99 -26.32 3.35
C ILE A 616 -18.89 -25.87 4.81
N ALA A 617 -18.36 -24.68 5.05
CA ALA A 617 -18.36 -24.05 6.37
C ALA A 617 -19.53 -23.07 6.45
N VAL A 618 -20.24 -23.07 7.58
CA VAL A 618 -21.45 -22.28 7.80
C VAL A 618 -21.33 -21.53 9.12
N ALA A 619 -21.42 -20.20 9.07
CA ALA A 619 -21.49 -19.36 10.26
C ALA A 619 -22.94 -19.31 10.73
N ASN A 620 -23.19 -19.78 11.95
CA ASN A 620 -24.50 -19.72 12.59
C ASN A 620 -24.45 -18.63 13.65
N GLU A 621 -25.14 -17.52 13.39
CA GLU A 621 -25.07 -16.29 14.18
C GLU A 621 -25.62 -16.53 15.60
N GLY A 622 -26.67 -17.34 15.73
CA GLY A 622 -27.25 -17.64 17.04
C GLY A 622 -28.07 -16.49 17.63
N VAL A 623 -28.61 -15.59 16.79
CA VAL A 623 -29.25 -14.33 17.25
C VAL A 623 -30.34 -14.53 18.31
N PRO A 624 -30.38 -13.64 19.34
CA PRO A 624 -31.43 -13.65 20.34
C PRO A 624 -32.79 -13.27 19.74
N SER A 625 -33.86 -13.80 20.34
CA SER A 625 -35.23 -13.31 20.08
C SER A 625 -35.35 -11.82 20.42
N ASP A 626 -36.27 -11.09 19.78
CA ASP A 626 -36.46 -9.63 19.96
C ASP A 626 -36.61 -9.15 21.41
N ASN A 627 -37.04 -10.04 22.31
CA ASN A 627 -37.25 -9.79 23.73
C ASN A 627 -36.18 -10.44 24.64
N TYR A 628 -35.11 -11.00 24.05
CA TYR A 628 -34.00 -11.67 24.74
C TYR A 628 -34.38 -12.87 25.63
N ASN A 629 -35.55 -13.48 25.45
CA ASN A 629 -35.96 -14.64 26.25
C ASN A 629 -35.39 -15.98 25.73
N VAL A 630 -35.12 -16.05 24.43
CA VAL A 630 -34.47 -17.19 23.79
C VAL A 630 -33.23 -16.66 23.08
N ASP A 631 -32.07 -17.18 23.49
CA ASP A 631 -30.75 -16.75 23.01
C ASP A 631 -29.92 -18.00 22.73
N PRO A 632 -29.94 -18.51 21.48
CA PRO A 632 -29.14 -19.65 21.05
C PRO A 632 -27.63 -19.37 21.19
N VAL A 633 -26.82 -20.43 21.16
CA VAL A 633 -25.36 -20.25 21.06
C VAL A 633 -24.95 -20.06 19.61
N GLY A 634 -24.03 -19.12 19.36
CA GLY A 634 -23.34 -19.01 18.09
C GLY A 634 -22.47 -20.24 17.83
N SER A 635 -22.25 -20.58 16.56
CA SER A 635 -21.41 -21.74 16.18
C SER A 635 -20.96 -21.71 14.72
N VAL A 636 -20.02 -22.57 14.36
CA VAL A 636 -19.63 -22.84 12.96
C VAL A 636 -19.87 -24.31 12.64
N THR A 637 -20.70 -24.59 11.63
CA THR A 637 -20.93 -25.96 11.16
C THR A 637 -20.09 -26.28 9.94
N ILE A 638 -19.36 -27.40 9.98
CA ILE A 638 -18.61 -27.97 8.87
C ILE A 638 -19.39 -29.16 8.31
N ILE A 639 -19.80 -29.06 7.05
CA ILE A 639 -20.42 -30.12 6.25
C ILE A 639 -19.33 -30.73 5.37
N ASP A 640 -18.79 -31.90 5.72
CA ASP A 640 -17.82 -32.61 4.89
C ASP A 640 -18.54 -33.56 3.94
N ILE A 641 -18.50 -33.23 2.64
CA ILE A 641 -19.15 -33.98 1.56
C ILE A 641 -18.17 -34.88 0.79
N SER A 642 -16.95 -35.08 1.30
CA SER A 642 -15.93 -35.91 0.64
C SER A 642 -16.34 -37.37 0.45
N SER A 643 -17.26 -37.87 1.28
CA SER A 643 -17.83 -39.22 1.19
C SER A 643 -19.13 -39.29 0.35
N GLY A 644 -19.53 -38.17 -0.26
CA GLY A 644 -20.76 -38.02 -1.03
C GLY A 644 -21.77 -37.08 -0.36
N VAL A 645 -22.54 -36.39 -1.20
CA VAL A 645 -23.54 -35.37 -0.79
C VAL A 645 -24.70 -35.93 0.03
N ASP A 646 -25.06 -37.20 -0.17
CA ASP A 646 -26.13 -37.89 0.57
C ASP A 646 -25.66 -38.48 1.91
N SER A 647 -24.36 -38.42 2.20
CA SER A 647 -23.76 -38.98 3.41
C SER A 647 -22.67 -38.07 3.96
N PRO A 648 -23.00 -36.80 4.27
CA PRO A 648 -22.04 -35.85 4.80
C PRO A 648 -21.59 -36.25 6.21
N THR A 649 -20.38 -35.86 6.58
CA THR A 649 -19.98 -35.82 7.99
C THR A 649 -20.15 -34.39 8.50
N MET A 650 -20.98 -34.22 9.52
CA MET A 650 -21.32 -32.93 10.10
C MET A 650 -20.58 -32.72 11.41
N THR A 651 -19.91 -31.58 11.57
CA THR A 651 -19.29 -31.17 12.84
C THR A 651 -19.69 -29.74 13.15
N THR A 652 -20.34 -29.52 14.30
CA THR A 652 -20.65 -28.18 14.80
C THR A 652 -19.63 -27.79 15.86
N ILE A 653 -18.94 -26.69 15.62
CA ILE A 653 -17.91 -26.12 16.45
C ILE A 653 -18.55 -24.97 17.23
N GLY A 654 -18.68 -25.12 18.55
CA GLY A 654 -19.26 -24.11 19.44
C GLY A 654 -18.22 -23.37 20.27
N PHE A 655 -18.68 -22.36 21.00
CA PHE A 655 -17.84 -21.48 21.84
C PHE A 655 -17.97 -21.77 23.34
N GLU A 656 -18.64 -22.85 23.74
CA GLU A 656 -18.98 -23.13 25.14
C GLU A 656 -17.76 -23.35 26.04
N ASP A 657 -16.63 -23.80 25.47
CA ASP A 657 -15.37 -23.94 26.19
C ASP A 657 -14.79 -22.60 26.68
N PHE A 658 -15.22 -21.48 26.09
CA PHE A 658 -14.83 -20.12 26.50
C PHE A 658 -15.79 -19.49 27.52
N ASN A 659 -16.89 -20.17 27.87
CA ASN A 659 -17.80 -19.67 28.91
C ASN A 659 -17.07 -19.50 30.25
N VAL A 660 -17.57 -18.59 31.08
CA VAL A 660 -17.03 -18.36 32.43
C VAL A 660 -17.03 -19.70 33.21
N ASN A 661 -15.87 -20.06 33.76
CA ASN A 661 -15.58 -21.33 34.44
C ASN A 661 -15.49 -22.60 33.54
N ALA A 662 -15.52 -22.48 32.22
CA ALA A 662 -15.27 -23.59 31.30
C ALA A 662 -13.77 -23.82 31.06
N SER A 663 -13.45 -24.85 30.27
CA SER A 663 -12.09 -25.40 30.13
C SER A 663 -11.07 -24.41 29.54
N ARG A 664 -11.52 -23.51 28.66
CA ARG A 664 -10.72 -22.51 27.93
C ARG A 664 -11.13 -21.07 28.24
N ALA A 665 -11.87 -20.84 29.33
CA ALA A 665 -12.33 -19.51 29.73
C ALA A 665 -11.20 -18.47 29.83
N ALA A 666 -10.01 -18.90 30.29
CA ALA A 666 -8.84 -18.04 30.44
C ALA A 666 -8.15 -17.68 29.11
N GLU A 667 -8.52 -18.32 28.00
CA GLU A 667 -7.98 -18.05 26.67
C GLU A 667 -8.75 -16.95 25.94
N LEU A 668 -9.96 -16.58 26.40
CA LEU A 668 -10.73 -15.48 25.83
C LEU A 668 -10.04 -14.14 26.17
N PRO A 669 -9.60 -13.35 25.17
CA PRO A 669 -8.99 -12.05 25.46
C PRO A 669 -9.99 -11.12 26.14
N ALA A 670 -9.55 -10.39 27.16
CA ALA A 670 -10.41 -9.47 27.92
C ALA A 670 -11.03 -8.33 27.07
N ALA A 671 -10.40 -8.02 25.92
CA ALA A 671 -10.89 -7.02 24.98
C ALA A 671 -11.99 -7.53 24.03
N VAL A 672 -12.31 -8.84 24.03
CA VAL A 672 -13.51 -9.34 23.33
C VAL A 672 -14.73 -8.84 24.07
N ARG A 673 -15.63 -8.15 23.35
CA ARG A 673 -16.80 -7.54 23.98
C ARG A 673 -17.86 -8.62 24.27
N ILE A 674 -18.33 -8.69 25.51
CA ILE A 674 -19.45 -9.55 25.94
C ILE A 674 -20.46 -8.66 26.68
N PHE A 675 -21.60 -8.31 26.06
CA PHE A 675 -22.40 -7.15 26.51
C PHE A 675 -23.92 -7.21 26.26
N GLY A 676 -24.49 -8.36 25.88
CA GLY A 676 -25.93 -8.54 25.66
C GLY A 676 -26.81 -8.47 26.93
N ALA A 677 -28.13 -8.40 26.72
CA ALA A 677 -29.10 -8.35 27.80
C ALA A 677 -29.20 -9.69 28.56
N ASN A 678 -29.65 -9.64 29.83
CA ASN A 678 -29.86 -10.81 30.69
C ASN A 678 -28.59 -11.62 31.04
N ASN A 679 -27.39 -11.03 30.92
CA ASN A 679 -26.09 -11.66 31.21
C ASN A 679 -25.89 -12.96 30.41
N PRO A 680 -25.74 -12.87 29.07
CA PRO A 680 -25.55 -14.04 28.24
C PRO A 680 -24.25 -14.77 28.61
N THR A 681 -24.20 -16.06 28.33
CA THR A 681 -22.92 -16.78 28.32
C THR A 681 -22.05 -16.29 27.15
N VAL A 682 -20.74 -16.51 27.20
CA VAL A 682 -19.83 -16.15 26.09
C VAL A 682 -20.31 -16.76 24.78
N ALA A 683 -20.71 -18.03 24.81
CA ALA A 683 -21.19 -18.73 23.62
C ALA A 683 -22.52 -18.19 23.06
N GLN A 684 -23.34 -17.55 23.87
CA GLN A 684 -24.56 -16.87 23.42
C GLN A 684 -24.27 -15.49 22.84
N ASP A 685 -23.32 -14.75 23.44
CA ASP A 685 -23.01 -13.39 23.00
C ASP A 685 -22.12 -13.32 21.75
N LEU A 686 -21.35 -14.39 21.47
CA LEU A 686 -20.54 -14.48 20.26
C LEU A 686 -21.41 -14.85 19.05
N GLU A 687 -21.47 -13.94 18.07
CA GLU A 687 -22.31 -14.06 16.87
C GLU A 687 -21.42 -14.20 15.60
N PRO A 688 -21.13 -15.43 15.12
CA PRO A 688 -20.40 -15.66 13.86
C PRO A 688 -21.17 -15.18 12.63
N GLU A 689 -20.53 -14.38 11.78
CA GLU A 689 -21.19 -13.83 10.59
C GLU A 689 -20.55 -14.24 9.26
N HIS A 690 -19.32 -13.79 8.98
CA HIS A 690 -18.64 -14.04 7.70
C HIS A 690 -17.41 -14.94 7.85
N ILE A 691 -17.11 -15.74 6.81
CA ILE A 691 -16.04 -16.73 6.80
C ILE A 691 -15.10 -16.53 5.61
N ALA A 692 -13.80 -16.46 5.88
CA ALA A 692 -12.74 -16.62 4.88
C ALA A 692 -11.98 -17.94 5.09
N VAL A 693 -11.74 -18.66 3.99
CA VAL A 693 -10.92 -19.88 3.99
C VAL A 693 -9.48 -19.52 3.63
N SER A 694 -8.50 -20.00 4.40
CA SER A 694 -7.09 -19.77 4.06
C SER A 694 -6.71 -20.47 2.75
N LEU A 695 -5.87 -19.85 1.91
CA LEU A 695 -5.52 -20.40 0.59
C LEU A 695 -4.79 -21.75 0.63
N ASN A 696 -4.16 -22.10 1.76
CA ASN A 696 -3.57 -23.42 1.97
C ASN A 696 -4.58 -24.46 2.52
N ASN A 697 -5.85 -24.09 2.66
CA ASN A 697 -6.96 -24.91 3.14
C ASN A 697 -6.75 -25.50 4.54
N THR A 698 -6.11 -24.75 5.44
CA THR A 698 -5.82 -25.21 6.81
C THR A 698 -6.58 -24.47 7.90
N LYS A 699 -7.04 -23.24 7.62
CA LYS A 699 -7.72 -22.38 8.61
C LYS A 699 -9.00 -21.78 8.04
N LEU A 700 -9.95 -21.51 8.92
CA LEU A 700 -11.04 -20.55 8.68
C LEU A 700 -10.82 -19.33 9.57
N PHE A 701 -11.11 -18.15 9.02
CA PHE A 701 -11.21 -16.89 9.77
C PHE A 701 -12.68 -16.48 9.77
N VAL A 702 -13.25 -16.27 10.96
CA VAL A 702 -14.68 -16.06 11.15
C VAL A 702 -14.91 -14.77 11.91
N THR A 703 -15.62 -13.81 11.32
CA THR A 703 -15.93 -12.54 11.98
C THR A 703 -16.95 -12.73 13.11
N LEU A 704 -16.74 -12.00 14.20
CA LEU A 704 -17.63 -11.86 15.35
C LEU A 704 -17.88 -10.36 15.53
N GLN A 705 -18.68 -9.79 14.62
CA GLN A 705 -18.69 -8.37 14.31
C GLN A 705 -19.02 -7.51 15.55
N GLU A 706 -20.13 -7.81 16.22
CA GLU A 706 -20.60 -7.12 17.43
C GLU A 706 -19.58 -7.24 18.57
N ASN A 707 -18.87 -8.36 18.64
CA ASN A 707 -17.86 -8.63 19.66
C ASN A 707 -16.48 -7.99 19.36
N ASN A 708 -16.34 -7.37 18.19
CA ASN A 708 -15.10 -6.77 17.68
C ASN A 708 -13.94 -7.79 17.67
N ALA A 709 -14.23 -8.99 17.17
CA ALA A 709 -13.31 -10.13 17.22
C ALA A 709 -13.33 -10.99 15.95
N VAL A 710 -12.34 -11.87 15.82
CA VAL A 710 -12.26 -12.92 14.80
C VAL A 710 -11.93 -14.25 15.47
N ALA A 711 -12.70 -15.30 15.17
CA ALA A 711 -12.35 -16.66 15.54
C ALA A 711 -11.50 -17.32 14.45
N VAL A 712 -10.42 -17.99 14.86
CA VAL A 712 -9.58 -18.80 13.97
C VAL A 712 -9.87 -20.26 14.23
N ILE A 713 -10.33 -21.00 13.22
CA ILE A 713 -10.65 -22.42 13.30
C ILE A 713 -9.61 -23.22 12.54
N ASP A 714 -9.14 -24.32 13.13
CA ASP A 714 -8.26 -25.28 12.46
C ASP A 714 -9.08 -26.34 11.72
N LEU A 715 -8.80 -26.52 10.43
CA LEU A 715 -9.54 -27.46 9.58
C LEU A 715 -9.06 -28.91 9.70
N ALA A 716 -7.93 -29.16 10.37
CA ALA A 716 -7.42 -30.51 10.61
C ALA A 716 -8.09 -31.18 11.82
N ASP A 717 -8.32 -30.43 12.90
CA ASP A 717 -8.98 -30.94 14.11
C ASP A 717 -10.45 -30.51 14.25
N LEU A 718 -10.90 -29.56 13.42
CA LEU A 718 -12.25 -28.99 13.46
C LEU A 718 -12.56 -28.36 14.82
N SER A 719 -11.65 -27.52 15.31
CA SER A 719 -11.79 -26.80 16.57
C SER A 719 -11.36 -25.33 16.46
N ILE A 720 -11.82 -24.50 17.41
CA ILE A 720 -11.36 -23.13 17.53
C ILE A 720 -9.91 -23.15 18.02
N ASP A 721 -8.98 -22.68 17.21
CA ASP A 721 -7.58 -22.50 17.60
C ASP A 721 -7.48 -21.34 18.60
N ARG A 722 -8.06 -20.18 18.28
CA ARG A 722 -8.12 -18.99 19.15
C ARG A 722 -9.21 -18.00 18.77
N ILE A 723 -9.52 -17.09 19.68
CA ILE A 723 -10.32 -15.88 19.41
C ILE A 723 -9.39 -14.67 19.51
N ILE A 724 -9.41 -13.81 18.49
CA ILE A 724 -8.61 -12.60 18.39
C ILE A 724 -9.51 -11.41 18.68
N ALA A 725 -9.16 -10.60 19.70
CA ALA A 725 -9.76 -9.28 19.88
C ALA A 725 -9.03 -8.28 18.97
N LEU A 726 -9.79 -7.46 18.23
CA LEU A 726 -9.20 -6.55 17.23
C LEU A 726 -8.72 -5.22 17.83
N GLY A 727 -9.08 -4.92 19.08
CA GLY A 727 -8.76 -3.65 19.73
C GLY A 727 -9.50 -2.48 19.11
N SER A 728 -8.95 -1.28 19.21
CA SER A 728 -9.57 -0.05 18.69
C SER A 728 -8.58 0.83 17.94
N LYS A 729 -9.09 1.59 16.98
CA LYS A 729 -8.36 2.60 16.22
C LYS A 729 -8.44 3.93 16.96
N ASN A 730 -7.30 4.56 17.24
CA ASN A 730 -7.25 5.87 17.88
C ASN A 730 -7.42 6.98 16.84
N PHE A 731 -8.50 7.75 16.93
CA PHE A 731 -8.80 8.86 16.02
C PHE A 731 -8.08 10.18 16.39
N GLY A 732 -7.36 10.21 17.51
CA GLY A 732 -6.44 11.31 17.87
C GLY A 732 -5.10 11.27 17.13
N VAL A 733 -4.82 10.19 16.39
CA VAL A 733 -3.55 10.00 15.66
C VAL A 733 -3.70 10.46 14.21
N VAL A 734 -2.78 11.33 13.76
CA VAL A 734 -2.70 11.78 12.35
C VAL A 734 -2.74 10.58 11.39
N GLY A 735 -3.55 10.69 10.34
CA GLY A 735 -3.87 9.60 9.42
C GLY A 735 -5.15 8.84 9.75
N ASN A 736 -5.68 8.97 10.97
CA ASN A 736 -6.97 8.40 11.41
C ASN A 736 -8.04 9.48 11.58
N GLU A 737 -8.02 10.54 10.77
CA GLU A 737 -9.04 11.57 10.84
C GLU A 737 -10.44 11.03 10.49
N LEU A 738 -11.47 11.66 11.03
CA LEU A 738 -12.86 11.39 10.65
C LEU A 738 -13.70 12.65 10.74
N ASP A 739 -14.80 12.64 9.98
CA ASP A 739 -15.93 13.52 10.19
C ASP A 739 -16.89 12.88 11.19
N VAL A 740 -17.46 13.69 12.08
CA VAL A 740 -18.26 13.24 13.23
C VAL A 740 -19.68 13.80 13.23
N ASN A 741 -20.02 14.62 12.24
CA ASN A 741 -21.27 15.37 12.22
C ASN A 741 -21.88 15.37 10.82
N ASP A 742 -23.20 15.22 10.75
CA ASP A 742 -24.01 15.37 9.55
C ASP A 742 -24.64 16.78 9.51
N ASP A 743 -23.79 17.80 9.39
CA ASP A 743 -24.20 19.22 9.35
C ASP A 743 -24.14 19.84 7.93
N GLY A 744 -23.73 19.03 6.95
CA GLY A 744 -23.55 19.40 5.56
C GLY A 744 -22.15 19.99 5.27
N SER A 745 -21.27 20.07 6.26
CA SER A 745 -19.89 20.50 6.14
C SER A 745 -18.95 19.34 6.43
N ILE A 746 -18.03 19.09 5.49
CA ILE A 746 -17.06 18.00 5.66
C ILE A 746 -15.88 18.46 6.52
N ASP A 747 -15.78 17.98 7.77
CA ASP A 747 -14.69 18.29 8.72
C ASP A 747 -13.90 17.03 9.12
N ILE A 748 -13.02 16.57 8.23
CA ILE A 748 -12.14 15.41 8.47
C ILE A 748 -10.94 15.85 9.32
N ARG A 749 -10.96 15.53 10.62
CA ARG A 749 -9.85 15.84 11.54
C ARG A 749 -9.68 14.82 12.66
N ASN A 750 -8.63 14.99 13.46
CA ASN A 750 -8.36 14.17 14.63
C ASN A 750 -9.16 14.60 15.86
N TRP A 751 -9.40 13.63 16.75
CA TRP A 751 -10.10 13.82 18.02
C TRP A 751 -9.43 13.03 19.15
N ASP A 752 -8.92 13.74 20.15
CA ASP A 752 -8.18 13.15 21.27
C ASP A 752 -9.08 12.28 22.15
N SER A 753 -8.58 11.11 22.56
CA SER A 753 -9.33 10.11 23.33
C SER A 753 -10.68 9.71 22.74
N VAL A 754 -10.77 9.72 21.40
CA VAL A 754 -11.87 9.13 20.63
C VAL A 754 -11.32 7.95 19.82
N TYR A 755 -12.05 6.85 19.83
CA TYR A 755 -11.63 5.58 19.24
C TYR A 755 -12.74 4.98 18.37
N GLY A 756 -12.37 4.12 17.43
CA GLY A 756 -13.31 3.33 16.61
C GLY A 756 -13.04 1.84 16.76
N MET A 757 -14.09 1.03 16.90
CA MET A 757 -13.96 -0.43 16.93
C MET A 757 -13.90 -0.98 15.50
N TYR A 758 -13.06 -1.98 15.23
CA TYR A 758 -12.94 -2.52 13.87
C TYR A 758 -14.22 -3.21 13.39
N GLN A 759 -14.89 -4.01 14.22
CA GLN A 759 -16.21 -4.60 13.94
C GLN A 759 -16.43 -5.01 12.47
N PRO A 760 -15.66 -6.00 11.99
CA PRO A 760 -15.63 -6.32 10.59
C PRO A 760 -16.83 -7.15 10.13
N ASP A 761 -17.42 -6.78 9.00
CA ASP A 761 -18.41 -7.58 8.29
C ASP A 761 -17.70 -8.49 7.27
N GLY A 762 -17.40 -7.96 6.08
CA GLY A 762 -16.67 -8.68 5.04
C GLY A 762 -15.25 -9.09 5.45
N ILE A 763 -14.90 -10.34 5.15
CA ILE A 763 -13.55 -10.90 5.38
C ILE A 763 -13.06 -11.69 4.16
N ALA A 764 -11.78 -11.56 3.85
CA ALA A 764 -11.09 -12.37 2.85
C ALA A 764 -9.71 -12.81 3.36
N ALA A 765 -9.14 -13.87 2.79
CA ALA A 765 -7.83 -14.38 3.19
C ALA A 765 -6.88 -14.50 2.00
N TYR A 766 -5.60 -14.21 2.25
CA TYR A 766 -4.53 -14.37 1.26
C TYR A 766 -3.22 -14.80 1.92
N ARG A 767 -2.19 -15.03 1.09
CA ARG A 767 -0.87 -15.45 1.56
C ARG A 767 0.22 -14.52 1.05
N PHE A 768 1.13 -14.18 1.93
CA PHE A 768 2.35 -13.43 1.63
C PHE A 768 3.53 -14.05 2.39
N GLY A 769 4.67 -14.25 1.72
CA GLY A 769 5.85 -14.86 2.36
C GLY A 769 5.58 -16.22 3.01
N ASN A 770 4.72 -17.05 2.40
CA ASN A 770 4.22 -18.34 2.94
C ASN A 770 3.40 -18.28 4.23
N LYS A 771 3.07 -17.09 4.75
CA LYS A 771 2.19 -16.90 5.91
C LYS A 771 0.76 -16.56 5.47
N ASN A 772 -0.22 -16.88 6.31
CA ASN A 772 -1.61 -16.49 6.09
C ASN A 772 -1.86 -15.10 6.66
N TYR A 773 -2.68 -14.35 5.95
CA TYR A 773 -3.20 -13.05 6.35
C TYR A 773 -4.70 -13.01 6.03
N PHE A 774 -5.44 -12.19 6.77
CA PHE A 774 -6.83 -11.90 6.48
C PHE A 774 -7.06 -10.39 6.40
N VAL A 775 -8.00 -10.01 5.55
CA VAL A 775 -8.38 -8.62 5.28
C VAL A 775 -9.83 -8.45 5.71
N THR A 776 -10.11 -7.37 6.44
CA THR A 776 -11.44 -7.09 6.99
C THR A 776 -11.99 -5.76 6.51
N ALA A 777 -13.28 -5.70 6.19
CA ALA A 777 -14.03 -4.47 5.94
C ALA A 777 -14.73 -4.03 7.23
N ASN A 778 -14.33 -2.88 7.78
CA ASN A 778 -14.65 -2.47 9.15
C ASN A 778 -15.91 -1.59 9.19
N GLU A 779 -17.06 -2.21 8.93
CA GLU A 779 -18.37 -1.55 8.78
C GLU A 779 -18.82 -0.85 10.06
N GLY A 780 -18.84 -1.55 11.21
CA GLY A 780 -19.30 -0.96 12.48
C GLY A 780 -20.76 -1.21 12.83
N LYS A 781 -21.25 -2.45 12.74
CA LYS A 781 -22.64 -2.77 13.12
C LYS A 781 -22.88 -2.66 14.62
N VAL A 782 -24.08 -2.21 14.95
CA VAL A 782 -24.58 -1.97 16.32
C VAL A 782 -25.45 -3.16 16.74
N ARG A 783 -25.37 -3.57 18.02
CA ARG A 783 -26.28 -4.58 18.56
C ARG A 783 -27.55 -3.90 19.07
N GLN A 784 -28.64 -4.04 18.32
CA GLN A 784 -29.90 -3.38 18.65
C GLN A 784 -31.13 -4.25 18.39
N ASN A 785 -32.07 -4.24 19.34
CA ASN A 785 -33.43 -4.73 19.16
C ASN A 785 -34.45 -3.93 19.98
N SER A 786 -35.66 -4.49 20.16
CA SER A 786 -36.78 -3.78 20.80
C SER A 786 -36.59 -3.45 22.28
N VAL A 787 -35.68 -4.15 22.98
CA VAL A 787 -35.46 -4.01 24.43
C VAL A 787 -34.02 -3.67 24.82
N PHE A 788 -33.08 -3.70 23.87
CA PHE A 788 -31.66 -3.48 24.11
C PHE A 788 -31.00 -2.74 22.96
N THR A 789 -30.10 -1.83 23.28
CA THR A 789 -29.14 -1.24 22.36
C THR A 789 -27.86 -0.97 23.12
N ASP A 790 -26.72 -1.21 22.49
CA ASP A 790 -25.43 -0.80 23.01
C ASP A 790 -25.01 0.60 22.55
N ALA A 791 -25.83 1.31 21.79
CA ALA A 791 -25.47 2.59 21.20
C ALA A 791 -26.21 3.80 21.78
N ALA A 792 -25.54 4.94 21.74
CA ALA A 792 -26.05 6.26 22.10
C ALA A 792 -25.35 7.35 21.27
N ARG A 793 -25.90 8.57 21.26
CA ARG A 793 -25.13 9.74 20.81
C ARG A 793 -24.16 10.13 21.92
N ALA A 794 -22.97 10.64 21.58
CA ALA A 794 -21.95 10.98 22.57
C ALA A 794 -22.45 11.98 23.64
N GLN A 795 -23.30 12.94 23.25
CA GLN A 795 -23.90 13.91 24.18
C GLN A 795 -24.87 13.29 25.19
N GLU A 796 -25.34 12.08 24.93
CA GLU A 796 -26.26 11.34 25.80
C GLU A 796 -25.51 10.40 26.77
N LEU A 797 -24.17 10.41 26.77
CA LEU A 797 -23.34 9.79 27.79
C LEU A 797 -23.18 10.74 28.98
N ASP A 798 -24.32 11.06 29.59
CA ASP A 798 -24.48 12.11 30.62
C ASP A 798 -25.00 11.57 31.96
N GLY A 799 -25.08 10.23 32.11
CA GLY A 799 -25.59 9.57 33.30
C GLY A 799 -27.11 9.36 33.34
N PHE A 800 -27.87 9.92 32.39
CA PHE A 800 -29.32 9.75 32.36
C PHE A 800 -29.74 8.47 31.64
N GLY A 801 -30.90 7.93 32.01
CA GLY A 801 -31.46 6.73 31.37
C GLY A 801 -30.66 5.44 31.59
N GLY A 802 -29.76 5.40 32.59
CA GLY A 802 -28.90 4.25 32.86
C GLY A 802 -27.65 4.16 31.97
N ARG A 803 -27.31 5.24 31.28
CA ARG A 803 -26.09 5.38 30.47
C ARG A 803 -24.92 5.84 31.34
N PRO A 804 -23.68 5.48 31.00
CA PRO A 804 -22.51 5.99 31.71
C PRO A 804 -22.29 7.48 31.41
N THR A 805 -21.49 8.14 32.25
CA THR A 805 -20.97 9.50 31.98
C THR A 805 -19.63 9.42 31.28
N ILE A 806 -19.28 10.39 30.43
CA ILE A 806 -17.89 10.57 29.97
C ILE A 806 -17.05 11.14 31.13
N ASP A 807 -15.85 10.60 31.36
CA ASP A 807 -14.91 11.16 32.34
C ASP A 807 -14.59 12.61 31.96
N PHE A 808 -14.62 13.50 32.94
CA PHE A 808 -14.17 14.87 32.78
C PHE A 808 -12.68 14.99 32.40
N ALA A 809 -11.85 13.98 32.67
CA ALA A 809 -10.46 13.93 32.24
C ALA A 809 -10.29 13.62 30.74
N ASN A 810 -11.33 13.12 30.05
CA ASN A 810 -11.30 12.92 28.62
C ASN A 810 -11.12 14.29 27.91
N PRO A 811 -10.06 14.50 27.10
CA PRO A 811 -9.81 15.77 26.41
C PRO A 811 -10.96 16.24 25.50
N SER A 812 -11.76 15.30 25.00
CA SER A 812 -12.92 15.54 24.14
C SER A 812 -14.24 15.68 24.92
N TYR A 813 -14.23 15.70 26.25
CA TYR A 813 -15.44 15.80 27.09
C TYR A 813 -16.40 16.92 26.66
N PHE A 814 -15.88 18.14 26.46
CA PHE A 814 -16.72 19.28 26.06
C PHE A 814 -17.20 19.18 24.61
N ALA A 815 -16.37 18.65 23.72
CA ALA A 815 -16.75 18.42 22.33
C ALA A 815 -17.87 17.37 22.23
N ALA A 816 -17.85 16.35 23.08
CA ALA A 816 -18.90 15.35 23.18
C ALA A 816 -20.24 15.92 23.69
N GLN A 817 -20.25 17.10 24.29
CA GLN A 817 -21.47 17.79 24.72
C GLN A 817 -22.00 18.80 23.68
N ASP A 818 -21.27 19.04 22.60
CA ASP A 818 -21.62 20.00 21.56
C ASP A 818 -22.08 19.26 20.30
N SER A 819 -23.34 19.44 19.92
CA SER A 819 -23.92 18.83 18.72
C SER A 819 -23.33 19.37 17.41
N ASN A 820 -22.56 20.46 17.43
CA ASN A 820 -21.78 20.92 16.28
C ASN A 820 -20.39 20.26 16.21
N GLN A 821 -20.08 19.38 17.17
CA GLN A 821 -18.83 18.65 17.29
C GLN A 821 -19.14 17.15 17.48
N LEU A 822 -18.56 16.50 18.50
CA LEU A 822 -18.72 15.06 18.74
C LEU A 822 -20.10 14.67 19.26
N GLY A 823 -20.92 15.62 19.73
CA GLY A 823 -22.16 15.29 20.44
C GLY A 823 -23.14 14.41 19.65
N ARG A 824 -23.09 14.45 18.32
CA ARG A 824 -23.92 13.63 17.44
C ARG A 824 -23.29 12.29 17.07
N LEU A 825 -22.00 12.08 17.30
CA LEU A 825 -21.32 10.82 16.97
C LEU A 825 -22.01 9.64 17.67
N PHE A 826 -22.27 8.57 16.92
CA PHE A 826 -22.83 7.34 17.45
C PHE A 826 -21.75 6.48 18.12
N VAL A 827 -21.95 6.20 19.40
CA VAL A 827 -20.93 5.63 20.29
C VAL A 827 -21.50 4.52 21.17
N SER A 828 -20.63 3.62 21.58
CA SER A 828 -20.95 2.52 22.48
C SER A 828 -21.18 3.02 23.91
N THR A 829 -22.17 2.43 24.56
CA THR A 829 -22.49 2.59 25.99
C THR A 829 -21.87 1.49 26.86
N LYS A 830 -21.12 0.56 26.24
CA LYS A 830 -20.63 -0.68 26.86
C LYS A 830 -19.10 -0.81 26.86
N THR A 831 -18.39 0.15 26.28
CA THR A 831 -16.94 0.12 26.12
C THR A 831 -16.38 1.50 26.37
N GLY A 832 -15.12 1.58 26.81
CA GLY A 832 -14.43 2.85 27.01
C GLY A 832 -14.14 3.20 28.46
N ASP A 833 -14.66 2.41 29.41
CA ASP A 833 -14.23 2.39 30.81
C ASP A 833 -12.93 1.56 30.91
N THR A 834 -11.80 2.23 31.15
CA THR A 834 -10.46 1.63 31.15
C THR A 834 -9.88 1.41 32.55
N ASP A 835 -10.45 2.05 33.57
CA ASP A 835 -10.02 1.90 34.96
C ASP A 835 -11.05 1.20 35.88
N ASN A 836 -12.23 0.89 35.35
CA ASN A 836 -13.37 0.22 35.99
C ASN A 836 -14.08 1.05 37.06
N ASP A 837 -14.17 2.37 36.90
CA ASP A 837 -14.91 3.25 37.80
C ASP A 837 -16.36 3.58 37.34
N LEU A 838 -16.77 3.02 36.19
CA LEU A 838 -18.07 3.11 35.53
C LEU A 838 -18.32 4.36 34.69
N ASP A 839 -17.35 5.26 34.58
CA ASP A 839 -17.39 6.32 33.58
C ASP A 839 -16.61 5.94 32.30
N ILE A 840 -16.72 6.76 31.25
CA ILE A 840 -16.10 6.51 29.95
C ILE A 840 -14.86 7.39 29.82
N ASP A 841 -13.69 6.77 29.99
CA ASP A 841 -12.38 7.37 29.70
C ASP A 841 -12.18 7.60 28.20
N GLN A 842 -12.69 6.68 27.37
CA GLN A 842 -12.46 6.64 25.93
C GLN A 842 -13.78 6.56 25.16
N ILE A 843 -14.13 7.64 24.46
CA ILE A 843 -15.33 7.69 23.62
C ILE A 843 -15.12 6.72 22.44
N THR A 844 -15.96 5.71 22.33
CA THR A 844 -15.78 4.62 21.36
C THR A 844 -16.90 4.60 20.33
N ALA A 845 -16.59 4.99 19.09
CA ALA A 845 -17.49 4.93 17.94
C ALA A 845 -17.59 3.51 17.36
N PHE A 846 -18.70 3.25 16.67
CA PHE A 846 -18.89 2.03 15.90
C PHE A 846 -18.15 2.12 14.56
N GLY A 847 -17.45 1.04 14.19
CA GLY A 847 -16.67 0.96 12.97
C GLY A 847 -15.35 1.75 13.03
N ALA A 848 -14.32 1.21 12.39
CA ALA A 848 -13.04 1.91 12.20
C ALA A 848 -13.02 2.75 10.92
N ARG A 849 -14.12 2.69 10.13
CA ARG A 849 -14.35 3.40 8.87
C ARG A 849 -13.25 3.13 7.83
N SER A 850 -12.66 1.94 7.92
CA SER A 850 -11.47 1.52 7.18
C SER A 850 -11.61 0.08 6.69
N PHE A 851 -10.62 -0.40 5.96
CA PHE A 851 -10.34 -1.84 5.91
C PHE A 851 -8.97 -2.09 6.56
N SER A 852 -8.76 -3.30 7.06
CA SER A 852 -7.52 -3.67 7.74
C SER A 852 -6.96 -4.99 7.25
N ILE A 853 -5.64 -5.15 7.35
CA ILE A 853 -4.95 -6.42 7.09
C ILE A 853 -4.33 -6.91 8.39
N TRP A 854 -4.55 -8.18 8.70
CA TRP A 854 -4.11 -8.83 9.92
C TRP A 854 -3.27 -10.06 9.61
N SER A 855 -2.28 -10.33 10.45
CA SER A 855 -1.62 -11.65 10.45
C SER A 855 -2.57 -12.73 10.99
N GLU A 856 -2.30 -14.00 10.70
CA GLU A 856 -3.02 -15.13 11.31
C GLU A 856 -3.03 -15.10 12.84
N GLN A 857 -2.03 -14.44 13.45
CA GLN A 857 -1.90 -14.30 14.90
C GLN A 857 -2.70 -13.11 15.47
N GLY A 858 -3.33 -12.29 14.63
CA GLY A 858 -4.11 -11.13 15.05
C GLY A 858 -3.30 -9.84 15.20
N GLU A 859 -2.08 -9.79 14.66
CA GLU A 859 -1.31 -8.53 14.60
C GLU A 859 -1.86 -7.66 13.46
N LEU A 860 -2.18 -6.41 13.75
CA LEU A 860 -2.57 -5.42 12.75
C LEU A 860 -1.35 -5.07 11.88
N MET A 861 -1.40 -5.44 10.60
CA MET A 861 -0.33 -5.17 9.64
C MET A 861 -0.52 -3.84 8.92
N TYR A 862 -1.77 -3.51 8.59
CA TYR A 862 -2.16 -2.28 7.91
C TYR A 862 -3.60 -1.92 8.28
N ASP A 863 -3.87 -0.63 8.43
CA ASP A 863 -5.21 -0.06 8.43
C ASP A 863 -5.25 1.07 7.41
N SER A 864 -6.35 1.21 6.67
CA SER A 864 -6.49 2.27 5.68
C SER A 864 -6.66 3.67 6.28
N GLY A 865 -6.67 3.82 7.61
CA GLY A 865 -6.74 5.13 8.26
C GLY A 865 -7.98 5.90 7.78
N ALA A 866 -7.78 7.17 7.44
CA ALA A 866 -8.77 8.05 6.85
C ALA A 866 -8.79 7.99 5.31
N ASP A 867 -8.05 7.07 4.67
CA ASP A 867 -7.89 7.06 3.21
C ASP A 867 -9.24 6.95 2.49
N LEU A 868 -10.14 6.08 2.95
CA LEU A 868 -11.48 5.94 2.34
C LEU A 868 -12.29 7.23 2.45
N ALA A 869 -12.22 7.94 3.59
CA ALA A 869 -12.89 9.22 3.75
C ALA A 869 -12.29 10.29 2.82
N LYS A 870 -10.96 10.42 2.78
CA LYS A 870 -10.27 11.38 1.91
C LYS A 870 -10.50 11.10 0.42
N VAL A 871 -10.45 9.84 0.01
CA VAL A 871 -10.69 9.42 -1.39
C VAL A 871 -12.14 9.67 -1.79
N THR A 872 -13.11 9.29 -0.97
CA THR A 872 -14.53 9.54 -1.27
C THR A 872 -14.83 11.03 -1.33
N GLN A 873 -14.32 11.83 -0.37
CA GLN A 873 -14.43 13.29 -0.41
C GLN A 873 -13.87 13.86 -1.71
N ALA A 874 -12.67 13.43 -2.12
CA ALA A 874 -12.02 13.93 -3.32
C ALA A 874 -12.77 13.58 -4.61
N VAL A 875 -13.40 12.40 -4.67
CA VAL A 875 -14.04 11.90 -5.90
C VAL A 875 -15.51 12.32 -6.02
N VAL A 876 -16.29 12.23 -4.94
CA VAL A 876 -17.73 12.54 -4.98
C VAL A 876 -18.10 13.89 -4.35
N ALA A 877 -17.13 14.60 -3.76
CA ALA A 877 -17.31 15.94 -3.18
C ALA A 877 -18.52 16.02 -2.24
N SER A 878 -19.59 16.72 -2.65
CA SER A 878 -20.82 16.84 -1.86
C SER A 878 -21.60 15.54 -1.69
N GLY A 879 -21.20 14.44 -2.35
CA GLY A 879 -21.74 13.10 -2.12
C GLY A 879 -21.02 12.30 -1.03
N PHE A 880 -19.98 12.87 -0.39
CA PHE A 880 -19.28 12.27 0.73
C PHE A 880 -20.26 11.80 1.82
N ASN A 881 -20.09 10.58 2.33
CA ASN A 881 -20.96 9.95 3.33
C ASN A 881 -22.47 10.14 3.09
N ASP A 882 -22.88 10.01 1.82
CA ASP A 882 -24.25 10.27 1.36
C ASP A 882 -24.78 11.70 1.60
N SER A 883 -24.01 12.68 1.12
CA SER A 883 -24.29 14.10 1.37
C SER A 883 -24.21 14.46 2.85
N ASP A 884 -23.21 13.87 3.51
CA ASP A 884 -22.82 14.03 4.91
C ASP A 884 -23.75 13.35 5.93
N GLU A 885 -24.89 12.81 5.50
CA GLU A 885 -25.89 12.18 6.38
C GLU A 885 -25.38 10.96 7.18
N GLY A 886 -24.26 10.34 6.76
CA GLY A 886 -23.65 9.21 7.46
C GLY A 886 -22.41 9.54 8.30
N SER A 887 -21.98 10.80 8.35
CA SER A 887 -20.72 11.20 9.02
C SER A 887 -20.75 11.02 10.53
N ASP A 888 -21.89 11.19 11.17
CA ASP A 888 -22.09 10.95 12.61
C ASP A 888 -22.30 9.45 12.96
N GLU A 889 -22.40 8.56 11.96
CA GLU A 889 -22.61 7.12 12.11
C GLU A 889 -21.36 6.30 11.69
N GLY A 890 -21.41 5.53 10.59
CA GLY A 890 -20.32 4.69 10.09
C GLY A 890 -19.46 5.34 8.99
N GLY A 891 -19.74 6.60 8.63
CA GLY A 891 -19.07 7.30 7.53
C GLY A 891 -19.34 6.64 6.19
N ALA A 892 -18.29 6.19 5.50
CA ALA A 892 -18.40 5.55 4.19
C ALA A 892 -18.87 4.08 4.24
N GLU A 893 -18.74 3.42 5.40
CA GLU A 893 -19.14 2.02 5.68
C GLU A 893 -18.57 0.97 4.72
N PRO A 894 -17.30 0.58 4.89
CA PRO A 894 -16.71 -0.53 4.17
C PRO A 894 -17.40 -1.84 4.58
N LYS A 895 -18.05 -2.52 3.62
CA LYS A 895 -18.94 -3.65 3.89
C LYS A 895 -18.44 -4.95 3.29
N GLY A 896 -18.53 -5.06 1.96
CA GLY A 896 -18.02 -6.19 1.20
C GLY A 896 -16.54 -6.06 0.84
N ILE A 897 -15.82 -7.19 0.86
CA ILE A 897 -14.45 -7.28 0.35
C ILE A 897 -14.21 -8.57 -0.43
N ILE A 898 -13.60 -8.45 -1.61
CA ILE A 898 -13.04 -9.59 -2.36
C ILE A 898 -11.60 -9.32 -2.74
N LEU A 899 -10.85 -10.40 -2.97
CA LEU A 899 -9.48 -10.34 -3.46
C LEU A 899 -9.41 -10.94 -4.87
N LEU A 900 -8.79 -10.22 -5.79
CA LEU A 900 -8.45 -10.73 -7.12
C LEU A 900 -6.94 -10.69 -7.31
N SER A 901 -6.40 -11.79 -7.86
CA SER A 901 -5.00 -11.84 -8.28
C SER A 901 -4.87 -11.45 -9.74
N SER A 902 -3.96 -10.53 -10.06
CA SER A 902 -3.50 -10.28 -11.43
C SER A 902 -2.00 -10.51 -11.51
N SER A 903 -1.58 -11.48 -12.31
CA SER A 903 -0.19 -11.97 -12.34
C SER A 903 0.31 -12.40 -10.94
N ASN A 904 1.23 -11.64 -10.33
CA ASN A 904 1.77 -11.91 -8.99
C ASN A 904 1.30 -10.88 -7.95
N ARG A 905 0.25 -10.12 -8.25
CA ARG A 905 -0.27 -9.07 -7.38
C ARG A 905 -1.67 -9.44 -6.89
N VAL A 906 -1.99 -9.04 -5.67
CA VAL A 906 -3.30 -9.26 -5.04
C VAL A 906 -3.94 -7.90 -4.81
N TYR A 907 -5.16 -7.73 -5.29
CA TYR A 907 -5.93 -6.50 -5.16
C TYR A 907 -7.17 -6.73 -4.33
N ALA A 908 -7.41 -5.85 -3.35
CA ALA A 908 -8.64 -5.80 -2.58
C ALA A 908 -9.63 -4.86 -3.25
N PHE A 909 -10.85 -5.36 -3.47
CA PHE A 909 -11.99 -4.57 -3.91
C PHE A 909 -12.94 -4.43 -2.73
N VAL A 910 -13.05 -3.21 -2.22
CA VAL A 910 -13.82 -2.87 -1.01
C VAL A 910 -15.06 -2.10 -1.46
N SER A 911 -16.24 -2.68 -1.26
CA SER A 911 -17.51 -2.01 -1.55
C SER A 911 -17.98 -1.21 -0.34
N LEU A 912 -18.52 -0.02 -0.60
CA LEU A 912 -18.97 0.91 0.43
C LEU A 912 -20.50 0.94 0.49
N GLU A 913 -21.09 0.67 1.65
CA GLU A 913 -22.54 0.61 1.82
C GLU A 913 -23.18 2.00 1.72
N ARG A 914 -22.68 2.93 2.53
CA ARG A 914 -23.25 4.28 2.70
C ARG A 914 -22.98 5.17 1.49
N THR A 915 -21.72 5.45 1.19
CA THR A 915 -21.35 6.32 0.08
C THR A 915 -21.59 5.65 -1.27
N GLY A 916 -21.63 4.31 -1.29
CA GLY A 916 -21.66 3.53 -2.53
C GLY A 916 -20.30 3.46 -3.22
N GLY A 917 -20.22 2.63 -4.26
CA GLY A 917 -19.01 2.50 -5.07
C GLY A 917 -18.03 1.45 -4.55
N ILE A 918 -16.90 1.33 -5.26
CA ILE A 918 -15.88 0.30 -5.03
C ILE A 918 -14.51 0.98 -4.99
N ALA A 919 -13.79 0.79 -3.90
CA ALA A 919 -12.39 1.19 -3.77
C ALA A 919 -11.47 -0.01 -4.02
N ILE A 920 -10.38 0.22 -4.76
CA ILE A 920 -9.40 -0.80 -5.15
C ILE A 920 -8.07 -0.46 -4.49
N TYR A 921 -7.49 -1.44 -3.83
CA TYR A 921 -6.17 -1.34 -3.23
C TYR A 921 -5.30 -2.50 -3.68
N ASP A 922 -4.03 -2.23 -4.00
CA ASP A 922 -3.02 -3.27 -4.07
C ASP A 922 -2.63 -3.70 -2.66
N VAL A 923 -2.89 -4.97 -2.32
CA VAL A 923 -2.61 -5.57 -1.01
C VAL A 923 -1.56 -6.68 -1.11
N THR A 924 -0.82 -6.73 -2.22
CA THR A 924 0.18 -7.78 -2.49
C THR A 924 1.13 -7.95 -1.32
N SER A 925 1.61 -6.83 -0.77
CA SER A 925 2.31 -6.80 0.50
C SER A 925 1.36 -6.29 1.59
N PRO A 926 1.21 -6.99 2.73
CA PRO A 926 0.45 -6.49 3.88
C PRO A 926 1.06 -5.23 4.50
N LEU A 927 2.28 -4.86 4.11
CA LEU A 927 3.07 -3.75 4.64
C LEU A 927 3.28 -2.64 3.59
N GLY A 928 2.71 -2.77 2.40
CA GLY A 928 2.92 -1.85 1.28
C GLY A 928 1.63 -1.66 0.49
N VAL A 929 0.53 -1.42 1.21
CA VAL A 929 -0.80 -1.28 0.61
C VAL A 929 -0.90 0.05 -0.13
N GLN A 930 -1.43 0.01 -1.35
CA GLN A 930 -1.50 1.17 -2.23
C GLN A 930 -2.90 1.36 -2.78
N PHE A 931 -3.43 2.57 -2.68
CA PHE A 931 -4.67 2.93 -3.35
C PHE A 931 -4.49 2.92 -4.88
N VAL A 932 -5.43 2.29 -5.58
CA VAL A 932 -5.42 2.16 -7.04
C VAL A 932 -6.50 3.05 -7.66
N GLN A 933 -7.76 2.85 -7.26
CA GLN A 933 -8.91 3.56 -7.84
C GLN A 933 -10.10 3.55 -6.89
N TYR A 934 -10.98 4.54 -7.01
CA TYR A 934 -12.34 4.50 -6.47
C TYR A 934 -13.33 4.88 -7.57
N VAL A 935 -14.39 4.10 -7.73
CA VAL A 935 -15.46 4.36 -8.70
C VAL A 935 -16.80 4.45 -8.01
N ASN A 936 -17.63 5.41 -8.44
CA ASN A 936 -18.99 5.60 -7.93
C ASN A 936 -19.92 6.07 -9.06
N ASN A 937 -21.14 5.54 -9.13
CA ASN A 937 -22.14 5.95 -10.14
C ASN A 937 -23.28 6.82 -9.61
N ARG A 938 -23.43 6.98 -8.28
CA ARG A 938 -24.54 7.71 -7.66
C ARG A 938 -24.47 9.21 -7.92
N PHE A 939 -23.27 9.76 -7.82
CA PHE A 939 -23.02 11.21 -7.84
C PHE A 939 -22.43 11.71 -9.17
N SER A 940 -22.59 10.92 -10.24
CA SER A 940 -22.24 11.31 -11.60
C SER A 940 -23.17 12.43 -12.12
N ASN A 941 -22.69 13.21 -13.10
CA ASN A 941 -23.51 14.21 -13.79
C ASN A 941 -23.52 13.94 -15.31
N PRO A 942 -24.66 13.52 -15.90
CA PRO A 942 -25.96 13.30 -15.27
C PRO A 942 -25.95 12.06 -14.34
N PRO A 943 -26.84 11.99 -13.32
CA PRO A 943 -26.86 10.84 -12.41
C PRO A 943 -27.19 9.55 -13.15
N ALA A 944 -26.48 8.46 -12.82
CA ALA A 944 -26.78 7.14 -13.35
C ALA A 944 -28.22 6.71 -12.99
N ALA A 945 -28.85 5.94 -13.87
CA ALA A 945 -30.27 5.60 -13.75
C ALA A 945 -30.60 4.77 -12.49
N THR A 946 -29.68 3.93 -12.00
CA THR A 946 -29.92 3.02 -10.86
C THR A 946 -29.44 3.58 -9.53
N LYS A 947 -28.44 4.47 -9.53
CA LYS A 947 -27.78 5.04 -8.35
C LYS A 947 -27.51 3.98 -7.28
N ASP A 948 -26.58 3.07 -7.52
CA ASP A 948 -26.42 1.87 -6.70
C ASP A 948 -26.18 2.22 -5.21
N VAL A 949 -27.11 1.83 -4.32
CA VAL A 949 -27.09 2.14 -2.86
C VAL A 949 -27.21 0.85 -2.04
N GLY A 950 -26.43 0.78 -0.96
CA GLY A 950 -26.48 -0.30 0.03
C GLY A 950 -25.73 -1.54 -0.43
N ALA A 951 -24.48 -1.39 -0.86
CA ALA A 951 -23.65 -2.52 -1.26
C ALA A 951 -23.52 -3.51 -0.09
N ASP A 952 -23.85 -4.78 -0.32
CA ASP A 952 -23.94 -5.83 0.71
C ASP A 952 -23.03 -7.01 0.29
N GLY A 953 -23.52 -7.89 -0.58
CA GLY A 953 -22.73 -8.94 -1.20
C GLY A 953 -21.85 -8.46 -2.35
N ILE A 954 -20.64 -9.00 -2.45
CA ILE A 954 -19.72 -8.79 -3.57
C ILE A 954 -19.07 -10.12 -3.98
N THR A 955 -18.94 -10.35 -5.28
CA THR A 955 -18.27 -11.53 -5.84
C THR A 955 -17.57 -11.19 -7.14
N ALA A 956 -16.64 -12.05 -7.57
CA ALA A 956 -16.03 -11.96 -8.89
C ALA A 956 -16.16 -13.26 -9.65
N PHE A 957 -16.18 -13.16 -10.97
CA PHE A 957 -16.29 -14.29 -11.87
C PHE A 957 -15.57 -14.02 -13.19
N PHE A 958 -15.35 -15.08 -13.97
CA PHE A 958 -14.60 -15.01 -15.21
C PHE A 958 -15.41 -15.58 -16.36
N LEU A 959 -15.59 -14.83 -17.44
CA LEU A 959 -16.25 -15.30 -18.65
C LEU A 959 -15.50 -14.84 -19.89
N ASP A 960 -15.30 -15.76 -20.83
CA ASP A 960 -14.58 -15.54 -22.10
C ASP A 960 -13.20 -14.87 -21.94
N GLY A 961 -12.49 -15.20 -20.85
CA GLY A 961 -11.16 -14.66 -20.55
C GLY A 961 -11.15 -13.26 -19.93
N ASN A 962 -12.32 -12.70 -19.61
CA ASN A 962 -12.46 -11.42 -18.91
C ASN A 962 -12.90 -11.64 -17.47
N ALA A 963 -12.39 -10.82 -16.56
CA ALA A 963 -12.81 -10.78 -15.17
C ALA A 963 -13.95 -9.77 -14.98
N TYR A 964 -14.90 -10.11 -14.10
CA TYR A 964 -16.02 -9.26 -13.74
C TYR A 964 -16.21 -9.24 -12.23
N ILE A 965 -16.74 -8.13 -11.73
CA ILE A 965 -17.18 -7.99 -10.34
C ILE A 965 -18.69 -7.77 -10.35
N ALA A 966 -19.39 -8.50 -9.48
CA ALA A 966 -20.81 -8.34 -9.21
C ALA A 966 -21.01 -7.84 -7.78
N VAL A 967 -21.70 -6.72 -7.62
CA VAL A 967 -22.05 -6.12 -6.32
C VAL A 967 -23.55 -6.10 -6.15
N ALA A 968 -24.06 -6.80 -5.15
CA ALA A 968 -25.44 -6.76 -4.72
C ALA A 968 -25.69 -5.49 -3.90
N ASN A 969 -26.67 -4.69 -4.30
CA ASN A 969 -27.04 -3.45 -3.64
C ASN A 969 -28.42 -3.63 -3.01
N ALA A 970 -28.48 -3.84 -1.70
CA ALA A 970 -29.67 -4.22 -0.96
C ALA A 970 -30.78 -3.16 -1.03
N LEU A 971 -30.42 -1.89 -0.83
CA LEU A 971 -31.39 -0.80 -0.79
C LEU A 971 -31.97 -0.51 -2.18
N THR A 972 -31.15 -0.51 -3.22
CA THR A 972 -31.65 -0.33 -4.60
C THR A 972 -32.21 -1.61 -5.22
N GLY A 973 -31.86 -2.76 -4.65
CA GLY A 973 -32.29 -4.10 -5.01
C GLY A 973 -31.83 -4.53 -6.40
N ASN A 974 -30.63 -4.12 -6.82
CA ASN A 974 -29.98 -4.55 -8.05
C ASN A 974 -28.58 -5.10 -7.82
N VAL A 975 -28.15 -5.97 -8.72
CA VAL A 975 -26.75 -6.38 -8.83
C VAL A 975 -26.08 -5.59 -9.94
N ARG A 976 -25.00 -4.89 -9.62
CA ARG A 976 -24.15 -4.21 -10.59
C ARG A 976 -23.04 -5.15 -11.02
N ILE A 977 -22.97 -5.48 -12.31
CA ILE A 977 -21.83 -6.18 -12.91
C ILE A 977 -20.93 -5.14 -13.59
N ILE A 978 -19.63 -5.19 -13.35
CA ILE A 978 -18.61 -4.33 -13.97
C ILE A 978 -17.48 -5.21 -14.49
N GLN A 979 -17.01 -4.96 -15.72
CA GLN A 979 -15.82 -5.60 -16.25
C GLN A 979 -14.54 -5.01 -15.62
N VAL A 980 -13.55 -5.86 -15.35
CA VAL A 980 -12.24 -5.44 -14.81
C VAL A 980 -11.22 -5.31 -15.93
N ASP A 981 -10.74 -4.09 -16.18
CA ASP A 981 -9.73 -3.79 -17.18
C ASP A 981 -8.32 -3.88 -16.60
N SER A 982 -7.60 -4.99 -16.85
CA SER A 982 -6.16 -5.12 -16.52
C SER A 982 -5.44 -6.40 -16.98
N GLY A 983 -6.08 -7.25 -17.78
CA GLY A 983 -5.48 -8.56 -18.08
C GLY A 983 -5.42 -9.48 -16.86
N VAL A 984 -6.33 -9.30 -15.88
CA VAL A 984 -6.62 -10.31 -14.85
C VAL A 984 -7.09 -11.57 -15.59
N THR A 985 -6.23 -12.58 -15.63
CA THR A 985 -6.55 -13.89 -16.22
C THR A 985 -6.98 -14.85 -15.12
N GLN A 986 -7.89 -15.76 -15.45
CA GLN A 986 -8.44 -16.81 -14.58
C GLN A 986 -7.38 -17.62 -13.82
#